data_AF-A0A3Q0EWH5-F1
#
_entry.id   AF-A0A3Q0EWH5-F1
#
_cell.length_a   1.000
_cell.length_b   1.000
_cell.length_c   1.000
_cell.angle_alpha   90.00
_cell.angle_beta   90.00
_cell.angle_gamma   90.00
#
_symmetry.space_group_name_H-M   'P 1'
#
loop_
_entity.id
_entity.type
_entity.pdbx_description
1 polymer ?
#
loop_
_entity_poly.entity_id
_entity_poly.type
_entity_poly.pdbx_seq_one_letter_code
_entity_poly.pdbx_strand_id
1 'polypeptide(L)'
;MGSMSDSDRKRRHFSSLSPTPAAATAKKLPFLPVSEDKKLDIVVLQYQNQKLTQKLETQKLEYAALDNRFTQLKERQKSYDPTLAVVKKSWEQMVNDLELCSEHMRESSGKSNYRFVSIMEDGGPSTVQDVFLSRLMQTGATECATSYNFANQTKEHQEIITEKARSILRNMATTVNNVWVLMDGLHTALLKKLPVDVFCRQKLSSDLDVKVKNLRLEFSELHSKHKSLSSEFQIQRDIDAKNKADLERLKGELASAVAELEESNYKLATLKAERDAAKGAVLPVLNVGSTHIPSDKIRDKQKDLQDMESTLKELLDQSSTRLIELKSLHEERIRILQQLCDLQNTLKNFKCITSSHAYQLVKDQIEKSKSDVLEYQALYEKLQVEKDNLTWREREWYIKNDLADIFQRSVTVSDFRVAHLHSEIQKKIEEGNMIENKLKEEAREPGRKQIIAEFKSLVSSFPEEMGSMQSQLRKYKESASDIHSLRADVQSVSSILDRKVKECDAFSVRSASQLAEIERLLGVFQDLRESEQDLKLMLEMFRRESIDSRDVMDAREAEYRAWAHVQSLKSSLDEHNLELRVKKANEAEARSQQKLAAGEAEIADMRQKLEDSKRKMCDLSDILKSKNKQNENYLSEIESIGQAYDDMQTQNQHLLQQITERDDYNIKFGIVEVLFSERREGKMVGVMR
;
A
#
# COMPACT_ATOMS: atom_id res chain seq x y z
N MET A 1 46.34 5.59 -48.42
CA MET A 1 46.96 6.92 -48.20
C MET A 1 46.82 7.21 -46.70
N GLY A 2 47.64 6.64 -45.82
CA GLY A 2 49.03 7.02 -45.50
C GLY A 2 49.01 8.24 -44.56
N SER A 3 49.64 8.31 -43.37
CA SER A 3 50.69 7.50 -42.74
C SER A 3 50.91 7.98 -41.28
N MET A 4 51.02 7.02 -40.35
CA MET A 4 51.98 6.87 -39.22
C MET A 4 52.39 8.08 -38.33
N SER A 5 52.34 7.88 -37.01
CA SER A 5 53.56 7.68 -36.18
C SER A 5 53.25 7.20 -34.76
N ASP A 6 53.85 6.07 -34.38
CA ASP A 6 53.95 5.47 -33.05
C ASP A 6 54.59 6.37 -31.99
N SER A 7 54.28 6.11 -30.72
CA SER A 7 55.30 5.97 -29.66
C SER A 7 54.72 5.32 -28.40
N ASP A 8 54.94 4.02 -28.30
CA ASP A 8 54.93 3.20 -27.10
C ASP A 8 56.08 3.62 -26.17
N ARG A 9 55.82 3.89 -24.88
CA ARG A 9 56.88 3.95 -23.84
C ARG A 9 56.33 3.79 -22.42
N LYS A 10 56.45 2.56 -21.92
CA LYS A 10 56.66 2.21 -20.50
C LYS A 10 57.67 3.17 -19.83
N ARG A 11 57.37 3.65 -18.61
CA ARG A 11 58.31 3.83 -17.47
C ARG A 11 57.54 4.22 -16.21
N ARG A 12 57.48 3.33 -15.21
CA ARG A 12 58.39 3.18 -14.06
C ARG A 12 58.07 4.14 -12.92
N HIS A 13 57.62 3.52 -11.83
CA HIS A 13 57.88 3.91 -10.45
C HIS A 13 59.28 4.52 -10.28
N PHE A 14 59.36 5.66 -9.58
CA PHE A 14 60.47 5.99 -8.71
C PHE A 14 59.98 6.79 -7.50
N SER A 15 60.39 6.28 -6.35
CA SER A 15 60.30 6.85 -5.01
C SER A 15 61.22 8.07 -4.83
N SER A 16 61.15 8.63 -3.62
CA SER A 16 62.18 9.42 -2.92
C SER A 16 62.16 10.95 -3.09
N LEU A 17 61.68 11.60 -2.02
CA LEU A 17 62.27 12.84 -1.54
C LEU A 17 62.72 12.60 -0.10
N SER A 18 64.04 12.55 0.08
CA SER A 18 64.75 12.59 1.35
C SER A 18 65.44 13.98 1.48
N PRO A 19 65.90 14.36 2.68
CA PRO A 19 65.89 15.72 3.22
C PRO A 19 67.23 16.47 3.11
N THR A 20 67.25 17.79 3.31
CA THR A 20 68.43 18.51 3.84
C THR A 20 68.08 19.94 4.34
N PRO A 21 68.94 20.65 5.09
CA PRO A 21 68.78 20.86 6.53
C PRO A 21 68.69 22.34 6.93
N ALA A 22 68.03 22.65 8.04
CA ALA A 22 68.23 23.93 8.70
C ALA A 22 68.18 23.75 10.21
N ALA A 23 69.36 23.86 10.82
CA ALA A 23 69.53 23.91 12.26
C ALA A 23 68.88 25.18 12.81
N ALA A 24 67.87 25.01 13.67
CA ALA A 24 67.42 26.03 14.59
C ALA A 24 67.23 25.38 15.96
N THR A 25 68.30 25.43 16.75
CA THR A 25 68.35 25.47 18.22
C THR A 25 67.09 24.98 18.95
N ALA A 26 67.07 23.68 19.27
CA ALA A 26 66.18 23.11 20.26
C ALA A 26 66.54 23.64 21.66
N LYS A 27 65.78 24.61 22.17
CA LYS A 27 65.63 24.79 23.62
C LYS A 27 64.75 23.64 24.12
N LYS A 28 65.36 22.73 24.87
CA LYS A 28 64.70 21.66 25.63
C LYS A 28 63.52 22.24 26.44
N LEU A 29 62.31 21.84 26.08
CA LEU A 29 61.17 21.80 26.99
C LEU A 29 60.85 20.32 27.22
N PRO A 30 60.59 19.87 28.46
CA PRO A 30 60.50 18.45 28.76
C PRO A 30 59.23 17.87 28.13
N PHE A 31 59.39 16.88 27.25
CA PHE A 31 58.28 16.01 26.86
C PHE A 31 57.78 15.28 28.10
N LEU A 32 56.60 15.66 28.58
CA LEU A 32 55.81 14.79 29.44
C LEU A 32 55.52 13.50 28.66
N PRO A 33 55.62 12.31 29.29
CA PRO A 33 55.22 11.08 28.65
C PRO A 33 53.72 11.15 28.37
N VAL A 34 53.35 11.19 27.10
CA VAL A 34 51.96 11.12 26.67
C VAL A 34 51.45 9.74 27.10
N SER A 35 50.53 9.73 28.08
CA SER A 35 49.81 8.54 28.56
C SER A 35 49.35 7.67 27.40
N GLU A 36 49.40 6.34 27.57
CA GLU A 36 48.93 5.33 26.62
C GLU A 36 47.49 5.61 26.11
N ASP A 37 46.63 6.17 26.97
CA ASP A 37 45.28 6.60 26.61
C ASP A 37 45.24 7.63 25.47
N LYS A 38 46.14 8.61 25.50
CA LYS A 38 46.18 9.66 24.47
C LYS A 38 46.69 9.13 23.12
N LYS A 39 47.51 8.08 23.11
CA LYS A 39 47.90 7.39 21.86
C LYS A 39 46.73 6.59 21.30
N LEU A 40 45.95 5.94 22.17
CA LEU A 40 44.76 5.19 21.77
C LEU A 40 43.71 6.14 21.15
N ASP A 41 43.48 7.30 21.77
CA ASP A 41 42.56 8.32 21.26
C ASP A 41 42.96 8.85 19.87
N ILE A 42 44.25 9.07 19.62
CA ILE A 42 44.73 9.51 18.30
C ILE A 42 44.47 8.44 17.22
N VAL A 43 44.68 7.16 17.54
CA VAL A 43 44.43 6.06 16.61
C VAL A 43 42.94 5.88 16.35
N VAL A 44 42.09 6.02 17.37
CA VAL A 44 40.63 5.97 17.23
C VAL A 44 40.13 7.13 16.37
N LEU A 45 40.63 8.35 16.59
CA LEU A 45 40.28 9.51 15.77
C LEU A 45 40.75 9.37 14.31
N GLN A 46 41.93 8.80 14.06
CA GLN A 46 42.40 8.50 12.71
C GLN A 46 41.49 7.49 12.01
N TYR A 47 41.09 6.43 12.71
CA TYR A 47 40.16 5.43 12.16
C TYR A 47 38.77 6.02 11.88
N GLN A 48 38.25 6.84 12.79
CA GLN A 48 36.97 7.54 12.58
C GLN A 48 37.03 8.50 11.39
N ASN A 49 38.10 9.28 11.26
CA ASN A 49 38.31 10.16 10.11
C ASN A 49 38.42 9.37 8.80
N GLN A 50 39.14 8.25 8.78
CA GLN A 50 39.23 7.39 7.60
C GLN A 50 37.85 6.84 7.18
N LYS A 51 37.02 6.43 8.16
CA LYS A 51 35.65 5.96 7.91
C LYS A 51 34.74 7.07 7.40
N LEU A 52 34.90 8.30 7.89
CA LEU A 52 34.18 9.47 7.39
C LEU A 52 34.59 9.81 5.96
N THR A 53 35.88 9.76 5.63
CA THR A 53 36.38 9.96 4.26
C THR A 53 35.80 8.92 3.30
N GLN A 54 35.75 7.65 3.71
CA GLN A 54 35.13 6.59 2.89
C GLN A 54 33.65 6.87 2.65
N LYS A 55 32.88 7.23 3.69
CA LYS A 55 31.46 7.59 3.54
C LYS A 55 31.25 8.80 2.62
N LEU A 56 32.11 9.82 2.74
CA LEU A 56 32.04 11.01 1.90
C LEU A 56 32.31 10.67 0.43
N GLU A 57 33.27 9.79 0.17
CA GLU A 57 33.58 9.34 -1.19
C GLU A 57 32.44 8.49 -1.78
N THR A 58 31.81 7.63 -0.98
CA THR A 58 30.60 6.88 -1.41
C THR A 58 29.46 7.83 -1.76
N GLN A 59 29.18 8.82 -0.92
CA GLN A 59 28.11 9.80 -1.18
C GLN A 59 28.38 10.65 -2.42
N LYS A 60 29.64 11.02 -2.69
CA LYS A 60 30.01 11.74 -3.92
C LYS A 60 29.76 10.90 -5.17
N LEU A 61 30.08 9.60 -5.14
CA LEU A 61 29.81 8.69 -6.25
C LEU A 61 28.30 8.52 -6.47
N GLU A 62 27.52 8.39 -5.40
CA GLU A 62 26.05 8.33 -5.48
C GLU A 62 25.47 9.62 -6.07
N TYR A 63 25.98 10.79 -5.65
CA TYR A 63 25.54 12.08 -6.17
C TYR A 63 25.85 12.23 -7.67
N ALA A 64 27.06 11.83 -8.09
CA ALA A 64 27.44 11.82 -9.50
C ALA A 64 26.57 10.85 -10.32
N ALA A 65 26.20 9.70 -9.77
CA ALA A 65 25.29 8.75 -10.42
C ALA A 65 23.87 9.33 -10.57
N LEU A 66 23.36 10.02 -9.54
CA LEU A 66 22.06 10.70 -9.58
C LEU A 66 22.04 11.85 -10.56
N ASP A 67 23.08 12.68 -10.61
CA ASP A 67 23.19 13.80 -11.53
C ASP A 67 23.26 13.35 -13.00
N ASN A 68 23.99 12.26 -13.27
CA ASN A 68 23.98 11.60 -14.58
C ASN A 68 22.58 11.10 -14.96
N ARG A 69 21.85 10.48 -14.01
CA ARG A 69 20.48 10.00 -14.25
C ARG A 69 19.52 11.17 -14.51
N PHE A 70 19.67 12.28 -13.80
CA PHE A 70 18.87 13.49 -14.02
C PHE A 70 19.11 14.07 -15.42
N THR A 71 20.38 14.14 -15.84
CA THR A 71 20.75 14.61 -17.18
C THR A 71 20.16 13.74 -18.28
N GLN A 72 20.23 12.40 -18.13
CA GLN A 72 19.60 11.46 -19.06
C GLN A 72 18.08 11.63 -19.14
N LEU A 73 17.40 11.81 -18.00
CA LEU A 73 15.95 12.05 -17.99
C LEU A 73 15.58 13.36 -18.70
N LYS A 74 16.38 14.42 -18.50
CA LYS A 74 16.16 15.71 -19.16
C LYS A 74 16.38 15.64 -20.68
N GLU A 75 17.36 14.89 -21.14
CA GLU A 75 17.59 14.65 -22.58
C GLU A 75 16.45 13.82 -23.18
N ARG A 76 16.01 12.78 -22.48
CA ARG A 76 14.85 11.98 -22.88
C ARG A 76 13.58 12.83 -22.95
N GLN A 77 13.36 13.75 -22.02
CA GLN A 77 12.24 14.69 -22.07
C GLN A 77 12.29 15.57 -23.33
N LYS A 78 13.44 16.16 -23.64
CA LYS A 78 13.63 16.97 -24.87
C LYS A 78 13.33 16.21 -26.15
N SER A 79 13.59 14.90 -26.18
CA SER A 79 13.27 14.07 -27.34
C SER A 79 11.76 13.91 -27.58
N TYR A 80 10.92 14.09 -26.54
CA TYR A 80 9.46 14.00 -26.65
C TYR A 80 8.78 15.32 -26.99
N ASP A 81 9.43 16.47 -26.79
CA ASP A 81 8.89 17.80 -27.13
C ASP A 81 8.37 17.93 -28.58
N PRO A 82 9.06 17.46 -29.64
CA PRO A 82 8.52 17.53 -31.00
C PRO A 82 7.26 16.67 -31.18
N THR A 83 7.20 15.50 -30.55
CA THR A 83 6.01 14.64 -30.59
C THR A 83 4.84 15.30 -29.88
N LEU A 84 5.07 15.91 -28.71
CA LEU A 84 4.05 16.65 -27.96
C LEU A 84 3.52 17.85 -28.76
N ALA A 85 4.39 18.56 -29.48
CA ALA A 85 3.97 19.66 -30.36
C ALA A 85 3.05 19.19 -31.50
N VAL A 86 3.36 18.04 -32.12
CA VAL A 86 2.50 17.43 -33.16
C VAL A 86 1.16 17.01 -32.57
N VAL A 87 1.16 16.34 -31.42
CA VAL A 87 -0.08 15.92 -30.73
C VAL A 87 -0.95 17.12 -30.39
N LYS A 88 -0.35 18.19 -29.86
CA LYS A 88 -1.06 19.45 -29.56
C LYS A 88 -1.73 20.02 -30.81
N LYS A 89 -1.00 20.09 -31.94
CA LYS A 89 -1.54 20.59 -33.21
C LYS A 89 -2.71 19.73 -33.72
N SER A 90 -2.59 18.41 -33.65
CA SER A 90 -3.67 17.49 -34.04
C SER A 90 -4.90 17.62 -33.14
N TRP A 91 -4.70 17.83 -31.84
CA TRP A 91 -5.78 18.04 -30.88
C TRP A 91 -6.53 19.35 -31.14
N GLU A 92 -5.80 20.45 -31.37
CA GLU A 92 -6.37 21.75 -31.72
C GLU A 92 -7.19 21.66 -33.03
N GLN A 93 -6.67 20.96 -34.05
CA GLN A 93 -7.38 20.74 -35.30
C GLN A 93 -8.70 20.01 -35.09
N MET A 94 -8.69 18.90 -34.35
CA MET A 94 -9.89 18.12 -34.06
C MET A 94 -10.96 18.95 -33.33
N VAL A 95 -10.54 19.77 -32.36
CA VAL A 95 -11.45 20.65 -31.61
C VAL A 95 -12.06 21.73 -32.52
N ASN A 96 -11.29 22.25 -33.49
CA ASN A 96 -11.81 23.18 -34.50
C ASN A 96 -12.82 22.52 -35.44
N ASP A 97 -12.53 21.31 -35.91
CA ASP A 97 -13.43 20.57 -36.81
C ASP A 97 -14.76 20.22 -36.11
N LEU A 98 -14.70 19.83 -34.84
CA LEU A 98 -15.88 19.58 -33.99
C LEU A 98 -16.76 20.83 -33.80
N GLU A 99 -16.15 22.01 -33.66
CA GLU A 99 -16.89 23.28 -33.58
C GLU A 99 -17.67 23.54 -34.86
N LEU A 100 -17.00 23.47 -36.02
CA LEU A 100 -17.60 23.67 -37.33
C LEU A 100 -18.75 22.68 -37.57
N CYS A 101 -18.56 21.40 -37.23
CA CYS A 101 -19.62 20.41 -37.33
C CYS A 101 -20.82 20.74 -36.43
N SER A 102 -20.58 21.19 -35.20
CA SER A 102 -21.68 21.51 -34.28
C SER A 102 -22.47 22.74 -34.73
N GLU A 103 -21.80 23.75 -35.31
CA GLU A 103 -22.44 24.93 -35.88
C GLU A 103 -23.28 24.57 -37.10
N HIS A 104 -22.74 23.75 -38.01
CA HIS A 104 -23.46 23.27 -39.18
C HIS A 104 -24.73 22.49 -38.83
N MET A 105 -24.66 21.62 -37.81
CA MET A 105 -25.81 20.87 -37.32
C MET A 105 -26.89 21.76 -36.69
N ARG A 106 -26.48 22.79 -35.93
CA ARG A 106 -27.40 23.78 -35.35
C ARG A 106 -28.18 24.51 -36.45
N GLU A 107 -27.49 25.00 -37.49
CA GLU A 107 -28.09 25.73 -38.61
C GLU A 107 -29.07 24.87 -39.44
N SER A 108 -28.75 23.59 -39.65
CA SER A 108 -29.62 22.65 -40.36
C SER A 108 -30.93 22.38 -39.60
N SER A 109 -30.88 22.31 -38.26
CA SER A 109 -32.06 22.05 -37.44
C SER A 109 -33.03 23.25 -37.39
N GLY A 110 -32.53 24.48 -37.44
CA GLY A 110 -33.34 25.71 -37.40
C GLY A 110 -34.25 25.89 -38.63
N LYS A 111 -33.84 25.39 -39.81
CA LYS A 111 -34.61 25.53 -41.06
C LYS A 111 -35.82 24.59 -41.15
N SER A 112 -35.84 23.49 -40.40
CA SER A 112 -36.92 22.49 -40.46
C SER A 112 -38.14 22.84 -39.60
N ASN A 113 -38.03 23.82 -38.69
CA ASN A 113 -39.02 24.04 -37.62
C ASN A 113 -40.21 24.94 -37.98
N TYR A 114 -40.29 25.53 -39.17
CA TYR A 114 -41.43 26.40 -39.53
C TYR A 114 -42.73 25.68 -39.87
N ARG A 115 -42.76 24.34 -39.91
CA ARG A 115 -43.96 23.57 -40.31
C ARG A 115 -44.70 22.82 -39.21
N PHE A 116 -44.14 22.67 -38.01
CA PHE A 116 -44.73 21.84 -36.96
C PHE A 116 -44.85 22.50 -35.58
N VAL A 117 -44.54 23.79 -35.45
CA VAL A 117 -44.71 24.53 -34.19
C VAL A 117 -46.12 25.11 -34.11
N SER A 118 -47.07 24.25 -33.73
CA SER A 118 -48.28 24.67 -33.01
C SER A 118 -48.83 23.42 -32.36
N ILE A 119 -48.42 23.19 -31.11
CA ILE A 119 -49.18 22.56 -30.01
C ILE A 119 -48.17 22.29 -28.88
N MET A 120 -48.52 22.76 -27.69
CA MET A 120 -47.81 22.74 -26.40
C MET A 120 -46.75 23.83 -26.16
N GLU A 121 -47.25 24.99 -25.69
CA GLU A 121 -46.65 25.66 -24.53
C GLU A 121 -46.76 24.73 -23.30
N ASP A 122 -45.63 24.38 -22.70
CA ASP A 122 -45.27 24.69 -21.30
C ASP A 122 -44.13 23.77 -20.85
N GLY A 123 -43.10 24.34 -20.21
CA GLY A 123 -41.92 23.65 -19.71
C GLY A 123 -40.63 23.92 -20.49
N GLY A 124 -39.97 25.04 -20.21
CA GLY A 124 -38.68 25.40 -20.80
C GLY A 124 -37.57 24.38 -20.51
N PRO A 125 -36.81 23.92 -21.53
CA PRO A 125 -35.71 22.97 -21.34
C PRO A 125 -34.36 23.63 -20.98
N SER A 126 -34.30 24.95 -20.79
CA SER A 126 -33.01 25.67 -20.74
C SER A 126 -32.22 25.53 -19.43
N THR A 127 -32.85 25.18 -18.30
CA THR A 127 -32.16 25.11 -16.99
C THR A 127 -31.43 23.80 -16.72
N VAL A 128 -31.89 22.68 -17.29
CA VAL A 128 -31.30 21.35 -17.04
C VAL A 128 -30.00 21.15 -17.82
N GLN A 129 -29.93 21.74 -19.03
CA GLN A 129 -28.80 21.59 -19.94
C GLN A 129 -27.58 22.40 -19.48
N ASP A 130 -27.78 23.63 -18.97
CA ASP A 130 -26.68 24.46 -18.47
C ASP A 130 -26.01 23.88 -17.21
N VAL A 131 -26.73 23.17 -16.34
CA VAL A 131 -26.15 22.53 -15.14
C VAL A 131 -25.29 21.31 -15.49
N PHE A 132 -25.72 20.51 -16.47
CA PHE A 132 -24.95 19.36 -16.96
C PHE A 132 -23.64 19.81 -17.64
N LEU A 133 -23.72 20.85 -18.48
CA LEU A 133 -22.56 21.45 -19.13
C LEU A 133 -21.59 22.07 -18.12
N SER A 134 -22.11 22.76 -17.10
CA SER A 134 -21.28 23.36 -16.03
C SER A 134 -20.51 22.31 -15.21
N ARG A 135 -21.07 21.10 -15.06
CA ARG A 135 -20.46 20.02 -14.26
C ARG A 135 -19.44 19.19 -15.04
N LEU A 136 -19.64 18.99 -16.34
CA LEU A 136 -18.66 18.32 -17.21
C LEU A 136 -17.35 19.12 -17.35
N MET A 137 -17.45 20.44 -17.18
CA MET A 137 -16.34 21.38 -17.26
C MET A 137 -15.62 21.62 -15.92
N GLN A 138 -16.15 21.14 -14.79
CA GLN A 138 -15.42 21.16 -13.52
C GLN A 138 -14.28 20.15 -13.61
N THR A 139 -13.09 20.62 -14.00
CA THR A 139 -11.83 19.88 -13.98
C THR A 139 -11.47 19.48 -12.54
N GLY A 140 -12.00 18.35 -12.10
CA GLY A 140 -11.51 17.63 -10.94
C GLY A 140 -10.31 16.76 -11.36
N ALA A 141 -9.17 16.96 -10.67
CA ALA A 141 -8.01 16.07 -10.60
C ALA A 141 -6.84 16.20 -11.61
N THR A 142 -6.49 17.40 -12.09
CA THR A 142 -5.12 17.69 -12.59
C THR A 142 -4.56 19.04 -12.12
N GLU A 143 -4.94 19.49 -10.93
CA GLU A 143 -4.16 20.50 -10.22
C GLU A 143 -3.06 19.80 -9.42
N CYS A 144 -2.05 19.29 -10.13
CA CYS A 144 -0.75 19.12 -9.49
C CYS A 144 -0.19 20.51 -9.24
N ALA A 145 0.08 20.80 -7.96
CA ALA A 145 0.89 21.94 -7.55
C ALA A 145 2.32 21.79 -8.09
N THR A 146 2.55 22.18 -9.34
CA THR A 146 3.86 22.63 -9.79
C THR A 146 3.82 24.14 -9.90
N SER A 147 3.79 24.79 -8.74
CA SER A 147 4.18 26.18 -8.59
C SER A 147 5.67 26.27 -8.84
N TYR A 148 6.06 26.57 -10.08
CA TYR A 148 7.23 27.41 -10.40
C TYR A 148 7.04 27.99 -11.82
N ASN A 149 6.56 29.24 -11.84
CA ASN A 149 6.82 30.29 -12.84
C ASN A 149 6.51 30.06 -14.33
N PHE A 150 5.25 29.85 -14.72
CA PHE A 150 4.72 30.26 -16.04
C PHE A 150 3.19 30.48 -15.95
N ALA A 151 2.77 31.63 -15.40
CA ALA A 151 1.41 31.75 -14.83
C ALA A 151 0.39 32.64 -15.58
N ASN A 152 0.72 33.30 -16.70
CA ASN A 152 -0.26 34.23 -17.32
C ASN A 152 -0.79 33.81 -18.70
N GLN A 153 -0.03 33.10 -19.54
CA GLN A 153 -0.50 32.72 -20.89
C GLN A 153 -1.32 31.43 -20.94
N THR A 154 -1.17 30.53 -19.96
CA THR A 154 -1.84 29.22 -19.94
C THR A 154 -3.28 29.26 -19.41
N LYS A 155 -3.65 30.30 -18.64
CA LYS A 155 -5.02 30.45 -18.11
C LYS A 155 -6.01 30.91 -19.19
N GLU A 156 -5.67 31.92 -19.99
CA GLU A 156 -6.53 32.41 -21.08
C GLU A 156 -6.77 31.33 -22.15
N HIS A 157 -5.73 30.59 -22.52
CA HIS A 157 -5.84 29.53 -23.52
C HIS A 157 -6.72 28.36 -23.03
N GLN A 158 -6.69 28.07 -21.73
CA GLN A 158 -7.55 27.08 -21.10
C GLN A 158 -9.00 27.55 -21.08
N GLU A 159 -9.25 28.82 -20.76
CA GLU A 159 -10.59 29.42 -20.78
C GLU A 159 -11.21 29.40 -22.18
N ILE A 160 -10.46 29.75 -23.23
CA ILE A 160 -10.94 29.70 -24.63
C ILE A 160 -11.30 28.27 -25.03
N ILE A 161 -10.47 27.28 -24.70
CA ILE A 161 -10.76 25.87 -24.96
C ILE A 161 -12.02 25.43 -24.20
N THR A 162 -12.22 25.92 -22.98
CA THR A 162 -13.41 25.58 -22.18
C THR A 162 -14.69 26.20 -22.73
N GLU A 163 -14.65 27.46 -23.19
CA GLU A 163 -15.81 28.11 -23.80
C GLU A 163 -16.20 27.42 -25.10
N LYS A 164 -15.21 27.04 -25.90
CA LYS A 164 -15.38 26.32 -27.16
C LYS A 164 -16.01 24.94 -26.95
N ALA A 165 -15.55 24.18 -25.95
CA ALA A 165 -16.17 22.90 -25.60
C ALA A 165 -17.63 23.08 -25.14
N ARG A 166 -17.93 24.15 -24.40
CA ARG A 166 -19.28 24.48 -23.94
C ARG A 166 -20.22 24.81 -25.10
N SER A 167 -19.76 25.58 -26.08
CA SER A 167 -20.55 25.92 -27.28
C SER A 167 -20.88 24.66 -28.08
N ILE A 168 -19.89 23.79 -28.33
CA ILE A 168 -20.04 22.54 -29.07
C ILE A 168 -21.11 21.64 -28.44
N LEU A 169 -20.98 21.39 -27.14
CA LEU A 169 -21.89 20.50 -26.43
C LEU A 169 -23.32 21.07 -26.36
N ARG A 170 -23.45 22.39 -26.14
CA ARG A 170 -24.74 23.08 -26.18
C ARG A 170 -25.40 22.95 -27.56
N ASN A 171 -24.64 23.10 -28.64
CA ASN A 171 -25.12 22.94 -30.01
C ASN A 171 -25.63 21.53 -30.26
N MET A 172 -24.83 20.51 -29.94
CA MET A 172 -25.19 19.11 -30.11
C MET A 172 -26.46 18.75 -29.33
N ALA A 173 -26.53 19.16 -28.07
CA ALA A 173 -27.65 18.84 -27.20
C ALA A 173 -28.96 19.53 -27.65
N THR A 174 -28.86 20.74 -28.21
CA THR A 174 -29.98 21.44 -28.85
C THR A 174 -30.44 20.71 -30.11
N THR A 175 -29.51 20.28 -30.97
CA THR A 175 -29.83 19.52 -32.20
C THR A 175 -30.51 18.20 -31.90
N VAL A 176 -30.01 17.44 -30.91
CA VAL A 176 -30.63 16.20 -30.46
C VAL A 176 -32.07 16.44 -30.02
N ASN A 177 -32.30 17.48 -29.19
CA ASN A 177 -33.65 17.83 -28.75
C ASN A 177 -34.57 18.21 -29.93
N ASN A 178 -34.06 18.96 -30.91
CA ASN A 178 -34.81 19.32 -32.12
C ASN A 178 -35.20 18.08 -32.95
N VAL A 179 -34.31 17.09 -33.07
CA VAL A 179 -34.59 15.82 -33.76
C VAL A 179 -35.67 15.03 -33.01
N TRP A 180 -35.60 14.97 -31.68
CA TRP A 180 -36.65 14.33 -30.87
C TRP A 180 -38.02 14.96 -31.09
N VAL A 181 -38.12 16.29 -31.08
CA VAL A 181 -39.37 17.02 -31.34
C VAL A 181 -39.88 16.74 -32.76
N LEU A 182 -38.99 16.69 -33.76
CA LEU A 182 -39.36 16.37 -35.14
C LEU A 182 -39.91 14.94 -35.25
N MET A 183 -39.28 13.97 -34.59
CA MET A 183 -39.68 12.57 -34.59
C MET A 183 -41.03 12.37 -33.89
N ASP A 184 -41.25 13.02 -32.74
CA ASP A 184 -42.54 12.98 -32.03
C ASP A 184 -43.65 13.66 -32.85
N GLY A 185 -43.34 14.77 -33.54
CA GLY A 185 -44.26 15.45 -34.46
C GLY A 185 -44.64 14.60 -35.67
N LEU A 186 -43.66 13.92 -36.30
CA LEU A 186 -43.89 12.99 -37.40
C LEU A 186 -44.69 11.76 -36.96
N HIS A 187 -44.39 11.20 -35.78
CA HIS A 187 -45.13 10.09 -35.22
C HIS A 187 -46.61 10.46 -35.00
N THR A 188 -46.86 11.65 -34.44
CA THR A 188 -48.21 12.19 -34.23
C THR A 188 -48.93 12.46 -35.56
N ALA A 189 -48.23 12.97 -36.57
CA ALA A 189 -48.81 13.21 -37.90
C ALA A 189 -49.14 11.91 -38.65
N LEU A 190 -48.29 10.89 -38.51
CA LEU A 190 -48.51 9.55 -39.06
C LEU A 190 -49.72 8.89 -38.42
N LEU A 191 -49.86 8.99 -37.09
CA LEU A 191 -51.00 8.49 -36.33
C LEU A 191 -52.32 9.18 -36.73
N LYS A 192 -52.29 10.47 -37.06
CA LYS A 192 -53.48 11.21 -37.53
C LYS A 192 -53.90 10.92 -38.97
N LYS A 193 -52.99 10.45 -39.83
CA LYS A 193 -53.25 10.21 -41.26
C LYS A 193 -53.63 8.78 -41.63
N LEU A 194 -53.58 7.82 -40.70
CA LEU A 194 -53.94 6.43 -40.98
C LEU A 194 -55.47 6.20 -40.90
N PRO A 195 -56.11 5.49 -41.85
CA PRO A 195 -57.55 5.22 -41.81
C PRO A 195 -57.96 4.34 -40.63
N VAL A 196 -59.19 4.54 -40.15
CA VAL A 196 -59.83 4.00 -38.93
C VAL A 196 -60.08 2.48 -38.95
N ASP A 197 -59.42 1.69 -39.81
CA ASP A 197 -59.66 0.24 -39.83
C ASP A 197 -58.63 -0.58 -39.02
N VAL A 198 -59.21 -1.47 -38.23
CA VAL A 198 -58.68 -2.58 -37.44
C VAL A 198 -58.06 -2.22 -36.08
N PHE A 199 -58.93 -2.33 -35.07
CA PHE A 199 -58.73 -2.45 -33.61
C PHE A 199 -57.48 -3.23 -33.13
N CYS A 200 -56.91 -4.12 -33.96
CA CYS A 200 -55.68 -4.87 -33.68
C CYS A 200 -54.40 -4.01 -33.78
N ARG A 201 -54.36 -2.99 -34.64
CA ARG A 201 -53.17 -2.13 -34.82
C ARG A 201 -53.07 -1.05 -33.73
N GLN A 202 -54.22 -0.60 -33.22
CA GLN A 202 -54.31 0.39 -32.16
C GLN A 202 -53.80 -0.15 -30.82
N LYS A 203 -54.02 -1.46 -30.56
CA LYS A 203 -53.51 -2.17 -29.36
C LYS A 203 -51.98 -2.34 -29.38
N LEU A 204 -51.41 -2.68 -30.54
CA LEU A 204 -49.95 -2.72 -30.75
C LEU A 204 -49.31 -1.33 -30.66
N SER A 205 -49.99 -0.29 -31.16
CA SER A 205 -49.54 1.10 -31.05
C SER A 205 -49.62 1.63 -29.62
N SER A 206 -50.69 1.31 -28.88
CA SER A 206 -50.82 1.70 -27.47
C SER A 206 -49.82 0.95 -26.58
N ASP A 207 -49.58 -0.34 -26.84
CA ASP A 207 -48.57 -1.12 -26.12
C ASP A 207 -47.15 -0.61 -26.39
N LEU A 208 -46.86 -0.17 -27.61
CA LEU A 208 -45.57 0.43 -27.95
C LEU A 208 -45.41 1.82 -27.31
N ASP A 209 -46.46 2.66 -27.30
CA ASP A 209 -46.45 3.98 -26.65
C ASP A 209 -46.27 3.86 -25.13
N VAL A 210 -46.95 2.89 -24.49
CA VAL A 210 -46.75 2.57 -23.06
C VAL A 210 -45.33 2.07 -22.80
N LYS A 211 -44.76 1.24 -23.68
CA LYS A 211 -43.36 0.80 -23.56
C LYS A 211 -42.37 1.96 -23.71
N VAL A 212 -42.58 2.86 -24.67
CA VAL A 212 -41.73 4.04 -24.85
C VAL A 212 -41.82 4.98 -23.64
N LYS A 213 -43.03 5.17 -23.09
CA LYS A 213 -43.23 5.96 -21.86
C LYS A 213 -42.57 5.30 -20.64
N ASN A 214 -42.67 3.98 -20.50
CA ASN A 214 -42.00 3.23 -19.43
C ASN A 214 -40.47 3.33 -19.56
N LEU A 215 -39.92 3.18 -20.77
CA LEU A 215 -38.48 3.36 -21.00
C LEU A 215 -38.03 4.80 -20.70
N ARG A 216 -38.85 5.82 -21.05
CA ARG A 216 -38.56 7.22 -20.68
C ARG A 216 -38.59 7.43 -19.16
N LEU A 217 -39.51 6.78 -18.44
CA LEU A 217 -39.57 6.80 -16.98
C LEU A 217 -38.37 6.09 -16.35
N GLU A 218 -38.02 4.89 -16.80
CA GLU A 218 -36.85 4.14 -16.33
C GLU A 218 -35.55 4.91 -16.59
N PHE A 219 -35.41 5.55 -17.75
CA PHE A 219 -34.27 6.40 -18.06
C PHE A 219 -34.21 7.63 -17.13
N SER A 220 -35.35 8.25 -16.83
CA SER A 220 -35.44 9.39 -15.91
C SER A 220 -35.12 8.99 -14.47
N GLU A 221 -35.55 7.81 -14.05
CA GLU A 221 -35.24 7.22 -12.74
C GLU A 221 -33.74 6.88 -12.64
N LEU A 222 -33.18 6.25 -13.67
CA LEU A 222 -31.75 5.96 -13.75
C LEU A 222 -30.91 7.23 -13.70
N HIS A 223 -31.30 8.28 -14.44
CA HIS A 223 -30.65 9.58 -14.39
C HIS A 223 -30.74 10.22 -12.99
N SER A 224 -31.88 10.07 -12.32
CA SER A 224 -32.05 10.55 -10.93
C SER A 224 -31.18 9.78 -9.93
N LYS A 225 -31.04 8.45 -10.10
CA LYS A 225 -30.11 7.63 -9.32
C LYS A 225 -28.65 8.03 -9.57
N HIS A 226 -28.27 8.23 -10.82
CA HIS A 226 -26.93 8.70 -11.17
C HIS A 226 -26.63 10.07 -10.55
N LYS A 227 -27.62 10.99 -10.54
CA LYS A 227 -27.50 12.29 -9.86
C LYS A 227 -27.25 12.12 -8.36
N SER A 228 -28.02 11.25 -7.69
CA SER A 228 -27.85 10.96 -6.26
C SER A 228 -26.48 10.37 -5.93
N LEU A 229 -26.06 9.37 -6.71
CA LEU A 229 -24.75 8.73 -6.56
C LEU A 229 -23.61 9.73 -6.79
N SER A 230 -23.75 10.60 -7.80
CA SER A 230 -22.77 11.66 -8.08
C SER A 230 -22.70 12.70 -6.96
N SER A 231 -23.81 13.04 -6.29
CA SER A 231 -23.78 13.90 -5.10
C SER A 231 -23.09 13.22 -3.92
N GLU A 232 -23.32 11.92 -3.71
CA GLU A 232 -22.68 11.16 -2.64
C GLU A 232 -21.17 11.06 -2.84
N PHE A 233 -20.72 10.80 -4.07
CA PHE A 233 -19.29 10.86 -4.42
C PHE A 233 -18.67 12.24 -4.23
N GLN A 234 -19.43 13.32 -4.42
CA GLN A 234 -18.94 14.67 -4.15
C GLN A 234 -18.76 14.88 -2.65
N ILE A 235 -19.76 14.50 -1.84
CA ILE A 235 -19.69 14.60 -0.38
C ILE A 235 -18.50 13.81 0.16
N GLN A 236 -18.27 12.59 -0.32
CA GLN A 236 -17.15 11.76 0.11
C GLN A 236 -15.80 12.43 -0.20
N ARG A 237 -15.65 13.00 -1.40
CA ARG A 237 -14.44 13.75 -1.78
C ARG A 237 -14.22 14.98 -0.90
N ASP A 238 -15.28 15.71 -0.55
CA ASP A 238 -15.19 16.88 0.32
C ASP A 238 -14.78 16.48 1.76
N ILE A 239 -15.30 15.36 2.26
CA ILE A 239 -14.89 14.77 3.56
C ILE A 239 -13.42 14.36 3.52
N ASP A 240 -12.97 13.70 2.46
CA ASP A 240 -11.58 13.27 2.33
C ASP A 240 -10.63 14.47 2.25
N ALA A 241 -11.01 15.53 1.53
CA ALA A 241 -10.25 16.79 1.49
C ALA A 241 -10.15 17.45 2.86
N LYS A 242 -11.26 17.47 3.62
CA LYS A 242 -11.28 17.98 4.99
C LYS A 242 -10.38 17.16 5.92
N ASN A 243 -10.49 15.84 5.89
CA ASN A 243 -9.66 14.92 6.69
C ASN A 243 -8.17 15.11 6.37
N LYS A 244 -7.82 15.29 5.10
CA LYS A 244 -6.44 15.56 4.67
C LYS A 244 -5.93 16.90 5.23
N ALA A 245 -6.75 17.94 5.22
CA ALA A 245 -6.39 19.24 5.81
C ALA A 245 -6.22 19.14 7.34
N ASP A 246 -7.11 18.41 8.01
CA ASP A 246 -7.02 18.16 9.46
C ASP A 246 -5.75 17.36 9.82
N LEU A 247 -5.36 16.38 9.01
CA LEU A 247 -4.13 15.61 9.20
C LEU A 247 -2.89 16.49 9.08
N GLU A 248 -2.80 17.34 8.05
CA GLU A 248 -1.67 18.27 7.91
C GLU A 248 -1.63 19.29 9.06
N ARG A 249 -2.78 19.77 9.55
CA ARG A 249 -2.85 20.63 10.74
C ARG A 249 -2.30 19.89 11.98
N LEU A 250 -2.79 18.68 12.27
CA LEU A 250 -2.34 17.89 13.42
C LEU A 250 -0.86 17.54 13.34
N LYS A 251 -0.35 17.28 12.14
CA LYS A 251 1.08 17.06 11.90
C LYS A 251 1.91 18.30 12.21
N GLY A 252 1.41 19.49 11.84
CA GLY A 252 2.00 20.78 12.22
C GLY A 252 2.01 20.98 13.75
N GLU A 253 0.88 20.72 14.42
CA GLU A 253 0.76 20.82 15.88
C GLU A 253 1.69 19.83 16.62
N LEU A 254 1.84 18.62 16.09
CA LEU A 254 2.79 17.63 16.64
C LEU A 254 4.23 18.10 16.48
N ALA A 255 4.60 18.66 15.31
CA ALA A 255 5.93 19.19 15.08
C ALA A 255 6.26 20.36 16.02
N SER A 256 5.30 21.27 16.27
CA SER A 256 5.50 22.35 17.25
C SER A 256 5.65 21.82 18.68
N ALA A 257 4.82 20.86 19.09
CA ALA A 257 4.92 20.27 20.42
C ALA A 257 6.25 19.53 20.65
N VAL A 258 6.77 18.85 19.61
CA VAL A 258 8.10 18.22 19.66
C VAL A 258 9.20 19.28 19.80
N ALA A 259 9.13 20.38 19.05
CA ALA A 259 10.10 21.47 19.17
C ALA A 259 10.08 22.12 20.57
N GLU A 260 8.90 22.35 21.15
CA GLU A 260 8.74 22.85 22.52
C GLU A 260 9.31 21.88 23.57
N LEU A 261 9.10 20.57 23.37
CA LEU A 261 9.64 19.54 24.25
C LEU A 261 11.17 19.49 24.17
N GLU A 262 11.75 19.55 22.97
CA GLU A 262 13.19 19.63 22.76
C GLU A 262 13.80 20.86 23.43
N GLU A 263 13.16 22.03 23.30
CA GLU A 263 13.57 23.26 23.97
C GLU A 263 13.50 23.13 25.50
N SER A 264 12.44 22.51 26.03
CA SER A 264 12.29 22.27 27.46
C SER A 264 13.37 21.33 28.02
N ASN A 265 13.72 20.28 27.25
CA ASN A 265 14.78 19.34 27.60
C ASN A 265 16.16 20.03 27.57
N TYR A 266 16.40 20.92 26.61
CA TYR A 266 17.61 21.73 26.56
C TYR A 266 17.72 22.65 27.80
N LYS A 267 16.63 23.32 28.18
CA LYS A 267 16.57 24.14 29.40
C LYS A 267 16.83 23.30 30.66
N LEU A 268 16.24 22.11 30.76
CA LEU A 268 16.42 21.20 31.89
C LEU A 268 17.86 20.67 31.98
N ALA A 269 18.49 20.35 30.85
CA ALA A 269 19.89 19.94 30.80
C ALA A 269 20.83 21.06 31.28
N THR A 270 20.52 22.31 30.92
CA THR A 270 21.27 23.49 31.37
C THR A 270 21.16 23.68 32.89
N LEU A 271 19.95 23.61 33.44
CA LEU A 271 19.73 23.70 34.90
C LEU A 271 20.38 22.55 35.67
N LYS A 272 20.44 21.35 35.09
CA LYS A 272 21.12 20.20 35.70
C LYS A 272 22.64 20.41 35.74
N ALA A 273 23.23 20.95 34.67
CA ALA A 273 24.64 21.31 34.63
C ALA A 273 25.00 22.40 35.65
N GLU A 274 24.15 23.41 35.83
CA GLU A 274 24.32 24.45 36.86
C GLU A 274 24.24 23.89 38.29
N ARG A 275 23.27 22.99 38.55
CA ARG A 275 23.15 22.32 39.86
C ARG A 275 24.39 21.49 40.18
N ASP A 276 24.90 20.75 39.22
CA ASP A 276 26.06 19.88 39.42
C ASP A 276 27.36 20.71 39.56
N ALA A 277 27.43 21.90 38.94
CA ALA A 277 28.50 22.88 39.20
C ALA A 277 28.43 23.50 40.62
N ALA A 278 27.23 23.76 41.14
CA ALA A 278 27.04 24.33 42.48
C ALA A 278 27.40 23.35 43.63
N LYS A 279 27.38 22.04 43.40
CA LYS A 279 27.76 21.02 44.39
C LYS A 279 29.29 20.90 44.60
N GLY A 280 30.11 21.55 43.77
CA GLY A 280 31.57 21.53 43.85
C GLY A 280 32.19 22.52 44.86
N ALA A 281 31.42 23.42 45.47
CA ALA A 281 31.93 24.39 46.44
C ALA A 281 31.92 23.81 47.87
N VAL A 282 33.07 23.32 48.31
CA VAL A 282 33.34 22.88 49.69
C VAL A 282 33.36 24.09 50.64
N LEU A 283 32.54 24.07 51.70
CA LEU A 283 32.61 25.02 52.81
C LEU A 283 33.88 24.77 53.65
N PRO A 284 34.65 25.79 54.07
CA PRO A 284 35.84 25.57 54.89
C PRO A 284 35.46 25.38 56.36
N VAL A 285 35.83 24.21 56.92
CA VAL A 285 35.85 23.94 58.36
C VAL A 285 37.13 24.52 58.95
N LEU A 286 36.99 25.43 59.92
CA LEU A 286 38.09 26.04 60.67
C LEU A 286 38.69 25.04 61.68
N ASN A 287 40.01 24.88 61.64
CA ASN A 287 40.81 24.06 62.54
C ASN A 287 41.55 25.00 63.51
N VAL A 288 41.29 24.92 64.82
CA VAL A 288 41.95 25.74 65.86
C VAL A 288 42.91 24.86 66.67
N GLY A 289 44.18 25.29 66.71
CA GLY A 289 45.29 24.62 67.37
C GLY A 289 45.35 24.83 68.89
N SER A 290 46.01 23.88 69.54
CA SER A 290 46.28 23.75 70.97
C SER A 290 47.45 24.61 71.47
N THR A 291 47.35 25.16 72.69
CA THR A 291 48.48 25.41 73.62
C THR A 291 48.01 25.42 75.10
N HIS A 292 48.76 24.74 75.99
CA HIS A 292 48.59 24.51 77.45
C HIS A 292 48.49 25.81 78.32
N ILE A 293 48.06 25.90 79.61
CA ILE A 293 48.23 25.12 80.87
C ILE A 293 47.07 25.48 81.90
N PRO A 294 47.10 25.26 83.26
CA PRO A 294 46.06 24.51 84.01
C PRO A 294 45.22 25.36 85.02
N SER A 295 44.09 24.80 85.50
CA SER A 295 43.40 25.09 86.80
C SER A 295 41.85 25.19 86.75
N ASP A 296 41.18 24.78 85.66
CA ASP A 296 39.70 24.85 85.55
C ASP A 296 39.00 23.50 85.25
N LYS A 297 39.68 22.38 85.57
CA LYS A 297 39.32 21.02 85.11
C LYS A 297 38.03 20.41 85.67
N ILE A 298 37.34 21.02 86.62
CA ILE A 298 36.12 20.46 87.21
C ILE A 298 34.85 21.11 86.63
N ARG A 299 34.91 22.40 86.28
CA ARG A 299 33.78 23.13 85.69
C ARG A 299 33.63 22.85 84.21
N ASP A 300 34.75 22.68 83.51
CA ASP A 300 34.81 22.39 82.07
C ASP A 300 34.26 20.99 81.74
N LYS A 301 34.62 19.97 82.55
CA LYS A 301 34.11 18.61 82.38
C LYS A 301 32.60 18.49 82.62
N GLN A 302 32.05 19.28 83.53
CA GLN A 302 30.60 19.32 83.79
C GLN A 302 29.86 19.94 82.59
N LYS A 303 30.44 20.97 81.98
CA LYS A 303 29.91 21.61 80.77
C LYS A 303 30.01 20.68 79.56
N ASP A 304 31.14 20.01 79.36
CA ASP A 304 31.31 19.00 78.31
C ASP A 304 30.32 17.84 78.46
N LEU A 305 30.06 17.39 79.70
CA LEU A 305 29.03 16.36 79.96
C LEU A 305 27.62 16.84 79.62
N GLN A 306 27.30 18.10 79.92
CA GLN A 306 26.00 18.69 79.62
C GLN A 306 25.81 18.95 78.12
N ASP A 307 26.88 19.33 77.42
CA ASP A 307 26.89 19.48 75.96
C ASP A 307 26.78 18.10 75.27
N MET A 308 27.45 17.07 75.78
CA MET A 308 27.28 15.68 75.33
C MET A 308 25.87 15.14 75.59
N GLU A 309 25.25 15.49 76.72
CA GLU A 309 23.86 15.15 77.00
C GLU A 309 22.90 15.88 76.03
N SER A 310 23.17 17.14 75.71
CA SER A 310 22.36 17.92 74.75
C SER A 310 22.46 17.36 73.32
N THR A 311 23.66 16.95 72.88
CA THR A 311 23.89 16.35 71.56
C THR A 311 23.30 14.95 71.47
N LEU A 312 23.35 14.15 72.55
CA LEU A 312 22.64 12.87 72.62
C LEU A 312 21.12 13.05 72.54
N LYS A 313 20.58 14.06 73.21
CA LYS A 313 19.15 14.39 73.14
C LYS A 313 18.75 14.83 71.74
N GLU A 314 19.54 15.68 71.10
CA GLU A 314 19.30 16.13 69.72
C GLU A 314 19.39 14.97 68.72
N LEU A 315 20.39 14.08 68.86
CA LEU A 315 20.50 12.86 68.03
C LEU A 315 19.31 11.94 68.22
N LEU A 316 18.80 11.80 69.45
CA LEU A 316 17.63 10.98 69.76
C LEU A 316 16.36 11.58 69.15
N ASP A 317 16.19 12.90 69.22
CA ASP A 317 15.09 13.63 68.58
C ASP A 317 15.16 13.51 67.05
N GLN A 318 16.35 13.67 66.45
CA GLN A 318 16.57 13.45 65.02
C GLN A 318 16.27 12.01 64.59
N SER A 319 16.66 11.02 65.40
CA SER A 319 16.36 9.61 65.13
C SER A 319 14.85 9.33 65.19
N SER A 320 14.14 9.99 66.11
CA SER A 320 12.69 9.88 66.26
C SER A 320 11.95 10.52 65.09
N THR A 321 12.39 11.70 64.63
CA THR A 321 11.83 12.36 63.43
C THR A 321 12.05 11.51 62.18
N ARG A 322 13.27 10.98 61.97
CA ARG A 322 13.55 10.07 60.84
C ARG A 322 12.68 8.80 60.88
N LEU A 323 12.41 8.27 62.06
CA LEU A 323 11.53 7.10 62.22
C LEU A 323 10.08 7.42 61.82
N ILE A 324 9.59 8.61 62.14
CA ILE A 324 8.24 9.07 61.75
C ILE A 324 8.16 9.26 60.24
N GLU A 325 9.17 9.90 59.63
CA GLU A 325 9.26 10.06 58.17
C GLU A 325 9.31 8.71 57.44
N LEU A 326 10.07 7.75 57.98
CA LEU A 326 10.13 6.41 57.39
C LEU A 326 8.78 5.69 57.46
N LYS A 327 8.02 5.87 58.55
CA LYS A 327 6.67 5.33 58.69
C LYS A 327 5.70 5.97 57.70
N SER A 328 5.72 7.29 57.52
CA SER A 328 4.85 7.97 56.57
C SER A 328 5.14 7.57 55.12
N LEU A 329 6.41 7.43 54.75
CA LEU A 329 6.82 6.91 53.44
C LEU A 329 6.39 5.46 53.23
N HIS A 330 6.43 4.63 54.28
CA HIS A 330 5.95 3.25 54.20
C HIS A 330 4.44 3.17 53.95
N GLU A 331 3.65 4.00 54.63
CA GLU A 331 2.20 4.11 54.40
C GLU A 331 1.87 4.62 53.00
N GLU A 332 2.65 5.58 52.48
CA GLU A 332 2.49 6.06 51.10
C GLU A 332 2.82 4.97 50.08
N ARG A 333 3.88 4.20 50.30
CA ARG A 333 4.20 3.03 49.47
C ARG A 333 3.05 2.01 49.46
N ILE A 334 2.42 1.76 50.61
CA ILE A 334 1.26 0.85 50.70
C ILE A 334 0.10 1.39 49.84
N ARG A 335 -0.22 2.69 49.94
CA ARG A 335 -1.27 3.32 49.12
C ARG A 335 -1.02 3.17 47.62
N ILE A 336 0.22 3.43 47.17
CA ILE A 336 0.60 3.28 45.75
C ILE A 336 0.45 1.83 45.29
N LEU A 337 0.86 0.86 46.11
CA LEU A 337 0.71 -0.55 45.78
C LEU A 337 -0.77 -0.97 45.66
N GLN A 338 -1.65 -0.43 46.50
CA GLN A 338 -3.09 -0.64 46.37
C GLN A 338 -3.65 -0.05 45.08
N GLN A 339 -3.29 1.19 44.74
CA GLN A 339 -3.71 1.81 43.48
C GLN A 339 -3.24 1.02 42.25
N LEU A 340 -2.02 0.47 42.29
CA LEU A 340 -1.50 -0.40 41.24
C LEU A 340 -2.29 -1.70 41.10
N CYS A 341 -2.66 -2.33 42.23
CA CYS A 341 -3.51 -3.52 42.22
C CYS A 341 -4.89 -3.23 41.63
N ASP A 342 -5.51 -2.10 41.98
CA ASP A 342 -6.81 -1.71 41.45
C ASP A 342 -6.75 -1.46 39.93
N LEU A 343 -5.73 -0.73 39.47
CA LEU A 343 -5.48 -0.48 38.05
C LEU A 343 -5.26 -1.80 37.29
N GLN A 344 -4.49 -2.72 37.86
CA GLN A 344 -4.23 -4.04 37.27
C GLN A 344 -5.53 -4.87 37.18
N ASN A 345 -6.40 -4.79 38.19
CA ASN A 345 -7.69 -5.48 38.19
C ASN A 345 -8.65 -4.87 37.15
N THR A 346 -8.64 -3.55 36.98
CA THR A 346 -9.41 -2.89 35.91
C THR A 346 -8.92 -3.29 34.52
N LEU A 347 -7.59 -3.34 34.30
CA LEU A 347 -7.00 -3.73 33.02
C LEU A 347 -7.20 -5.21 32.70
N LYS A 348 -7.21 -6.09 33.71
CA LYS A 348 -7.49 -7.53 33.53
C LYS A 348 -8.97 -7.84 33.36
N ASN A 349 -9.87 -6.91 33.67
CA ASN A 349 -11.30 -7.12 33.48
C ASN A 349 -11.67 -7.02 32.00
N PHE A 350 -11.56 -8.16 31.31
CA PHE A 350 -11.88 -8.31 29.89
C PHE A 350 -13.29 -7.81 29.54
N LYS A 351 -14.23 -7.88 30.49
CA LYS A 351 -15.60 -7.38 30.30
C LYS A 351 -15.63 -5.85 30.16
N CYS A 352 -14.81 -5.13 30.93
CA CYS A 352 -14.70 -3.66 30.84
C CYS A 352 -14.04 -3.22 29.53
N ILE A 353 -13.03 -3.96 29.06
CA ILE A 353 -12.38 -3.68 27.77
C ILE A 353 -13.35 -3.95 26.61
N THR A 354 -14.03 -5.10 26.62
CA THR A 354 -14.97 -5.45 25.55
C THR A 354 -16.23 -4.59 25.57
N SER A 355 -16.67 -4.10 26.73
CA SER A 355 -17.76 -3.12 26.83
C SER A 355 -17.33 -1.68 26.57
N SER A 356 -16.02 -1.41 26.40
CA SER A 356 -15.54 -0.06 26.13
C SER A 356 -16.04 0.42 24.78
N HIS A 357 -16.49 1.68 24.72
CA HIS A 357 -16.95 2.32 23.49
C HIS A 357 -15.92 2.23 22.37
N ALA A 358 -14.63 2.40 22.68
CA ALA A 358 -13.56 2.31 21.68
C ALA A 358 -13.44 0.91 21.07
N TYR A 359 -13.63 -0.15 21.88
CA TYR A 359 -13.58 -1.52 21.40
C TYR A 359 -14.82 -1.85 20.54
N GLN A 360 -16.01 -1.43 20.97
CA GLN A 360 -17.24 -1.64 20.20
C GLN A 360 -17.19 -0.90 18.86
N LEU A 361 -16.70 0.35 18.83
CA LEU A 361 -16.51 1.10 17.59
C LEU A 361 -15.59 0.37 16.60
N VAL A 362 -14.45 -0.15 17.07
CA VAL A 362 -13.53 -0.91 16.22
C VAL A 362 -14.16 -2.22 15.73
N LYS A 363 -14.91 -2.92 16.60
CA LYS A 363 -15.62 -4.13 16.24
C LYS A 363 -16.69 -3.87 15.17
N ASP A 364 -17.48 -2.82 15.34
CA ASP A 364 -18.53 -2.43 14.39
C ASP A 364 -17.93 -2.00 13.04
N GLN A 365 -16.80 -1.27 13.08
CA GLN A 365 -16.06 -0.90 11.87
C GLN A 365 -15.50 -2.12 11.14
N ILE A 366 -15.02 -3.14 11.88
CA ILE A 366 -14.57 -4.40 11.29
C ILE A 366 -15.73 -5.13 10.64
N GLU A 367 -16.88 -5.26 11.33
CA GLU A 367 -18.03 -5.96 10.75
C GLU A 367 -18.58 -5.23 9.52
N LYS A 368 -18.59 -3.89 9.54
CA LYS A 368 -18.92 -3.07 8.36
C LYS A 368 -17.93 -3.30 7.22
N SER A 369 -16.63 -3.26 7.47
CA SER A 369 -15.64 -3.52 6.43
C SER A 369 -15.79 -4.93 5.81
N LYS A 370 -16.22 -5.90 6.61
CA LYS A 370 -16.49 -7.27 6.17
C LYS A 370 -17.75 -7.37 5.31
N SER A 371 -18.83 -6.65 5.66
CA SER A 371 -20.01 -6.57 4.79
C SER A 371 -19.68 -5.88 3.46
N ASP A 372 -18.90 -4.79 3.50
CA ASP A 372 -18.51 -4.04 2.30
C ASP A 372 -17.69 -4.94 1.35
N VAL A 373 -16.77 -5.75 1.88
CA VAL A 373 -16.00 -6.73 1.09
C VAL A 373 -16.89 -7.75 0.40
N LEU A 374 -17.92 -8.27 1.08
CA LEU A 374 -18.88 -9.21 0.49
C LEU A 374 -19.71 -8.55 -0.63
N GLU A 375 -20.10 -7.28 -0.46
CA GLU A 375 -20.78 -6.53 -1.51
C GLU A 375 -19.90 -6.30 -2.74
N TYR A 376 -18.63 -5.92 -2.54
CA TYR A 376 -17.68 -5.78 -3.64
C TYR A 376 -17.43 -7.11 -4.37
N GLN A 377 -17.36 -8.21 -3.63
CA GLN A 377 -17.25 -9.54 -4.24
C GLN A 377 -18.47 -9.85 -5.12
N ALA A 378 -19.68 -9.58 -4.65
CA ALA A 378 -20.90 -9.79 -5.43
C ALA A 378 -20.97 -8.88 -6.68
N LEU A 379 -20.49 -7.64 -6.60
CA LEU A 379 -20.38 -6.73 -7.75
C LEU A 379 -19.34 -7.24 -8.77
N TYR A 380 -18.21 -7.76 -8.30
CA TYR A 380 -17.19 -8.35 -9.17
C TYR A 380 -17.72 -9.58 -9.90
N GLU A 381 -18.45 -10.47 -9.22
CA GLU A 381 -19.10 -11.63 -9.84
C GLU A 381 -20.10 -11.21 -10.92
N LYS A 382 -20.90 -10.16 -10.68
CA LYS A 382 -21.81 -9.59 -11.69
C LYS A 382 -21.07 -9.04 -12.91
N LEU A 383 -19.98 -8.29 -12.70
CA LEU A 383 -19.16 -7.75 -13.78
C LEU A 383 -18.49 -8.86 -14.59
N GLN A 384 -18.08 -9.96 -13.96
CA GLN A 384 -17.52 -11.12 -14.65
C GLN A 384 -18.55 -11.76 -15.59
N VAL A 385 -19.80 -11.91 -15.13
CA VAL A 385 -20.91 -12.40 -15.96
C VAL A 385 -21.22 -11.44 -17.11
N GLU A 386 -21.20 -10.13 -16.86
CA GLU A 386 -21.41 -9.13 -17.91
C GLU A 386 -20.31 -9.15 -18.97
N LYS A 387 -19.04 -9.30 -18.55
CA LYS A 387 -17.90 -9.49 -19.45
C LYS A 387 -18.11 -10.71 -20.35
N ASP A 388 -18.50 -11.84 -19.77
CA ASP A 388 -18.73 -13.08 -20.54
C ASP A 388 -19.92 -12.91 -21.52
N ASN A 389 -20.99 -12.22 -21.10
CA ASN A 389 -22.10 -11.87 -22.00
C ASN A 389 -21.67 -10.95 -23.15
N LEU A 390 -20.79 -9.97 -22.90
CA LEU A 390 -20.24 -9.11 -23.94
C LEU A 390 -19.41 -9.90 -24.94
N THR A 391 -18.56 -10.84 -24.48
CA THR A 391 -17.80 -11.71 -25.39
C THR A 391 -18.71 -12.59 -26.25
N TRP A 392 -19.84 -13.05 -25.70
CA TRP A 392 -20.85 -13.78 -26.46
C TRP A 392 -21.53 -12.91 -27.51
N ARG A 393 -21.93 -11.68 -27.16
CA ARG A 393 -22.50 -10.72 -28.11
C ARG A 393 -21.51 -10.35 -29.22
N GLU A 394 -20.23 -10.22 -28.89
CA GLU A 394 -19.18 -9.95 -29.86
C GLU A 394 -19.07 -11.09 -30.89
N ARG A 395 -19.04 -12.35 -30.43
CA ARG A 395 -19.07 -13.53 -31.32
C ARG A 395 -20.31 -13.58 -32.19
N GLU A 396 -21.48 -13.25 -31.63
CA GLU A 396 -22.73 -13.17 -32.39
C GLU A 396 -22.65 -12.11 -33.51
N TRP A 397 -22.03 -10.96 -33.24
CA TRP A 397 -21.80 -9.92 -34.24
C TRP A 397 -20.86 -10.37 -35.35
N TYR A 398 -19.78 -11.10 -35.04
CA TYR A 398 -18.90 -11.67 -36.07
C TYR A 398 -19.67 -12.64 -36.99
N ILE A 399 -20.48 -13.53 -36.42
CA ILE A 399 -21.29 -14.46 -37.23
C ILE A 399 -22.29 -13.71 -38.11
N LYS A 400 -22.95 -12.67 -37.58
CA LYS A 400 -23.87 -11.82 -38.37
C LYS A 400 -23.15 -11.09 -39.49
N ASN A 401 -21.93 -10.61 -39.26
CA ASN A 401 -21.11 -9.96 -40.27
C ASN A 401 -20.70 -10.93 -41.40
N ASP A 402 -20.26 -12.13 -41.04
CA ASP A 402 -19.93 -13.18 -42.01
C ASP A 402 -21.15 -13.58 -42.84
N LEU A 403 -22.32 -13.69 -42.20
CA LEU A 403 -23.59 -13.96 -42.89
C LEU A 403 -23.97 -12.83 -43.86
N ALA A 404 -23.77 -11.57 -43.46
CA ALA A 404 -24.02 -10.42 -44.31
C ALA A 404 -23.09 -10.40 -45.53
N ASP A 405 -21.81 -10.73 -45.38
CA ASP A 405 -20.87 -10.85 -46.49
C ASP A 405 -21.26 -11.97 -47.46
N ILE A 406 -21.69 -13.12 -46.94
CA ILE A 406 -22.24 -14.22 -47.76
C ILE A 406 -23.47 -13.76 -48.56
N PHE A 407 -24.41 -13.04 -47.92
CA PHE A 407 -25.57 -12.49 -48.61
C PHE A 407 -25.18 -11.48 -49.68
N GLN A 408 -24.23 -10.59 -49.40
CA GLN A 408 -23.75 -9.61 -50.36
C GLN A 408 -23.15 -10.30 -51.60
N ARG A 409 -22.32 -11.34 -51.41
CA ARG A 409 -21.78 -12.14 -52.51
C ARG A 409 -22.88 -12.83 -53.31
N SER A 410 -23.89 -13.41 -52.63
CA SER A 410 -25.04 -14.03 -53.28
C SER A 410 -25.85 -13.04 -54.15
N VAL A 411 -26.06 -11.82 -53.65
CA VAL A 411 -26.71 -10.73 -54.40
C VAL A 411 -25.89 -10.39 -55.65
N THR A 412 -24.57 -10.20 -55.52
CA THR A 412 -23.72 -9.90 -56.69
C THR A 412 -23.73 -10.98 -57.77
N VAL A 413 -23.78 -12.26 -57.38
CA VAL A 413 -23.90 -13.38 -58.32
C VAL A 413 -25.26 -13.38 -59.01
N SER A 414 -26.32 -13.08 -58.26
CA SER A 414 -27.68 -12.98 -58.80
C SER A 414 -27.81 -11.81 -59.79
N ASP A 415 -27.26 -10.65 -59.45
CA ASP A 415 -27.22 -9.47 -60.33
C ASP A 415 -26.46 -9.75 -61.63
N PHE A 416 -25.31 -10.44 -61.55
CA PHE A 416 -24.57 -10.88 -62.73
C PHE A 416 -25.41 -11.79 -63.62
N ARG A 417 -26.16 -12.74 -63.03
CA ARG A 417 -27.03 -13.65 -63.78
C ARG A 417 -28.21 -12.93 -64.42
N VAL A 418 -28.81 -11.95 -63.73
CA VAL A 418 -29.87 -11.10 -64.29
C VAL A 418 -29.34 -10.30 -65.48
N ALA A 419 -28.16 -9.68 -65.36
CA ALA A 419 -27.54 -8.94 -66.45
C ALA A 419 -27.24 -9.83 -67.67
N HIS A 420 -26.76 -11.05 -67.45
CA HIS A 420 -26.54 -12.03 -68.52
C HIS A 420 -27.84 -12.39 -69.25
N LEU A 421 -28.90 -12.74 -68.51
CA LEU A 421 -30.21 -13.07 -69.10
C LEU A 421 -30.80 -11.88 -69.87
N HIS A 422 -30.66 -10.67 -69.35
CA HIS A 422 -31.12 -9.46 -70.03
C HIS A 422 -30.41 -9.28 -71.39
N SER A 423 -29.10 -9.56 -71.46
CA SER A 423 -28.35 -9.52 -72.72
C SER A 423 -28.81 -10.57 -73.73
N GLU A 424 -29.12 -11.80 -73.28
CA GLU A 424 -29.64 -12.84 -74.17
C GLU A 424 -31.04 -12.50 -74.72
N ILE A 425 -31.92 -11.93 -73.89
CA ILE A 425 -33.26 -11.49 -74.32
C ILE A 425 -33.14 -10.41 -75.40
N GLN A 426 -32.27 -9.41 -75.19
CA GLN A 426 -32.05 -8.34 -76.16
C GLN A 426 -31.60 -8.88 -77.52
N LYS A 427 -30.67 -9.85 -77.52
CA LYS A 427 -30.21 -10.52 -78.75
C LYS A 427 -31.36 -11.23 -79.48
N LYS A 428 -32.26 -11.90 -78.76
CA LYS A 428 -33.41 -12.60 -79.36
C LYS A 428 -34.42 -11.65 -79.99
N ILE A 429 -34.62 -10.46 -79.41
CA ILE A 429 -35.48 -9.41 -79.99
C ILE A 429 -34.90 -8.92 -81.33
N GLU A 430 -33.59 -8.70 -81.39
CA GLU A 430 -32.90 -8.27 -82.62
C GLU A 430 -32.98 -9.32 -83.74
N GLU A 431 -32.82 -10.60 -83.41
CA GLU A 431 -33.02 -11.72 -84.35
C GLU A 431 -34.47 -11.76 -84.90
N GLY A 432 -35.47 -11.50 -84.06
CA GLY A 432 -36.88 -11.45 -84.46
C GLY A 432 -37.18 -10.32 -85.45
N ASN A 433 -36.68 -9.12 -85.18
CA ASN A 433 -36.85 -7.96 -86.06
C ASN A 433 -36.27 -8.20 -87.47
N MET A 434 -35.16 -8.94 -87.57
CA MET A 434 -34.56 -9.31 -88.85
C MET A 434 -35.45 -10.26 -89.67
N ILE A 435 -36.16 -11.19 -89.02
CA ILE A 435 -37.07 -12.13 -89.68
C ILE A 435 -38.33 -11.40 -90.16
N GLU A 436 -38.89 -10.53 -89.32
CA GLU A 436 -40.08 -9.75 -89.66
C GLU A 436 -39.84 -8.86 -90.89
N ASN A 437 -38.67 -8.24 -90.97
CA ASN A 437 -38.29 -7.43 -92.13
C ASN A 437 -38.20 -8.25 -93.42
N LYS A 438 -37.65 -9.47 -93.37
CA LYS A 438 -37.60 -10.38 -94.53
C LYS A 438 -38.99 -10.80 -95.00
N LEU A 439 -39.92 -11.05 -94.07
CA LEU A 439 -41.29 -11.45 -94.39
C LEU A 439 -42.08 -10.31 -95.08
N LYS A 440 -41.83 -9.06 -94.69
CA LYS A 440 -42.48 -7.87 -95.30
C LYS A 440 -42.05 -7.63 -96.75
N GLU A 441 -40.85 -8.04 -97.13
CA GLU A 441 -40.36 -7.95 -98.51
C GLU A 441 -41.01 -9.00 -99.43
N GLU A 442 -41.21 -10.23 -98.94
CA GLU A 442 -41.81 -11.33 -99.71
C GLU A 442 -43.30 -11.11 -100.04
N ALA A 443 -43.99 -10.26 -99.27
CA ALA A 443 -45.42 -9.99 -99.43
C ALA A 443 -45.78 -9.01 -100.58
N ARG A 444 -44.84 -8.60 -101.45
CA ARG A 444 -45.02 -7.52 -102.46
C ARG A 444 -45.30 -7.95 -103.92
N GLU A 445 -45.54 -9.22 -104.25
CA GLU A 445 -45.80 -9.70 -105.63
C GLU A 445 -47.31 -9.76 -106.03
N PRO A 446 -47.77 -9.22 -107.20
CA PRO A 446 -49.21 -9.09 -107.53
C PRO A 446 -49.75 -10.10 -108.59
N GLY A 447 -50.34 -11.22 -108.14
CA GLY A 447 -50.81 -12.34 -108.98
C GLY A 447 -52.26 -12.31 -109.54
N ARG A 448 -52.93 -11.16 -109.64
CA ARG A 448 -54.38 -11.12 -109.99
C ARG A 448 -54.75 -10.97 -111.48
N LYS A 449 -53.79 -10.72 -112.38
CA LYS A 449 -54.05 -10.61 -113.84
C LYS A 449 -53.84 -11.92 -114.63
N GLN A 450 -53.24 -12.94 -114.00
CA GLN A 450 -52.86 -14.20 -114.66
C GLN A 450 -54.01 -15.23 -114.69
N ILE A 451 -54.84 -15.23 -113.64
CA ILE A 451 -55.93 -16.19 -113.41
C ILE A 451 -57.04 -16.09 -114.48
N ILE A 452 -57.28 -14.90 -115.04
CA ILE A 452 -58.36 -14.67 -116.02
C ILE A 452 -57.96 -15.11 -117.44
N ALA A 453 -56.66 -15.11 -117.77
CA ALA A 453 -56.16 -15.58 -119.06
C ALA A 453 -56.14 -17.11 -119.15
N GLU A 454 -55.89 -17.80 -118.04
CA GLU A 454 -55.78 -19.26 -117.96
C GLU A 454 -57.12 -19.97 -118.18
N PHE A 455 -58.22 -19.43 -117.66
CA PHE A 455 -59.57 -20.01 -117.85
C PHE A 455 -60.02 -20.05 -119.31
N LYS A 456 -59.57 -19.09 -120.12
CA LYS A 456 -59.92 -19.02 -121.55
C LYS A 456 -59.07 -19.95 -122.41
N SER A 457 -57.85 -20.25 -121.96
CA SER A 457 -56.95 -21.26 -122.54
C SER A 457 -57.42 -22.69 -122.21
N LEU A 458 -57.92 -22.91 -120.99
CA LEU A 458 -58.35 -24.22 -120.46
C LEU A 458 -59.49 -24.86 -121.26
N VAL A 459 -60.42 -24.05 -121.77
CA VAL A 459 -61.57 -24.56 -122.53
C VAL A 459 -61.16 -25.00 -123.95
N SER A 460 -60.02 -24.51 -124.45
CA SER A 460 -59.50 -24.86 -125.78
C SER A 460 -58.46 -25.99 -125.77
N SER A 461 -57.89 -26.34 -124.62
CA SER A 461 -56.85 -27.37 -124.45
C SER A 461 -57.37 -28.79 -124.22
N PHE A 462 -58.68 -28.97 -124.01
CA PHE A 462 -59.28 -30.22 -123.49
C PHE A 462 -58.83 -31.53 -124.18
N PRO A 463 -58.61 -31.60 -125.52
CA PRO A 463 -58.09 -32.81 -126.17
C PRO A 463 -56.61 -33.11 -125.88
N GLU A 464 -55.75 -32.08 -125.74
CA GLU A 464 -54.37 -32.22 -125.24
C GLU A 464 -54.34 -32.52 -123.74
N GLU A 465 -55.33 -31.99 -123.01
CA GLU A 465 -55.49 -32.17 -121.58
C GLU A 465 -55.84 -33.60 -121.21
N MET A 466 -56.56 -34.34 -122.06
CA MET A 466 -56.81 -35.77 -121.86
C MET A 466 -55.52 -36.61 -122.01
N GLY A 467 -54.63 -36.24 -122.93
CA GLY A 467 -53.28 -36.82 -123.04
C GLY A 467 -52.36 -36.41 -121.89
N SER A 468 -52.47 -35.16 -121.44
CA SER A 468 -51.77 -34.68 -120.25
C SER A 468 -52.28 -35.37 -118.97
N MET A 469 -53.57 -35.70 -118.88
CA MET A 469 -54.21 -36.43 -117.78
C MET A 469 -53.72 -37.88 -117.69
N GLN A 470 -53.41 -38.52 -118.82
CA GLN A 470 -52.77 -39.83 -118.87
C GLN A 470 -51.28 -39.78 -118.45
N SER A 471 -50.59 -38.67 -118.75
CA SER A 471 -49.24 -38.38 -118.23
C SER A 471 -49.26 -38.01 -116.74
N GLN A 472 -50.29 -37.30 -116.28
CA GLN A 472 -50.54 -36.97 -114.88
C GLN A 472 -50.89 -38.23 -114.09
N LEU A 473 -51.63 -39.18 -114.66
CA LEU A 473 -51.84 -40.49 -114.02
C LEU A 473 -50.52 -41.24 -113.82
N ARG A 474 -49.57 -41.08 -114.74
CA ARG A 474 -48.21 -41.62 -114.64
C ARG A 474 -47.38 -40.88 -113.57
N LYS A 475 -47.51 -39.55 -113.48
CA LYS A 475 -46.91 -38.72 -112.42
C LYS A 475 -47.53 -38.98 -111.04
N TYR A 476 -48.84 -39.18 -110.93
CA TYR A 476 -49.52 -39.57 -109.69
C TYR A 476 -49.12 -40.98 -109.26
N LYS A 477 -48.77 -41.86 -110.21
CA LYS A 477 -48.16 -43.17 -109.92
C LYS A 477 -46.73 -43.03 -109.39
N GLU A 478 -45.94 -42.09 -109.89
CA GLU A 478 -44.63 -41.72 -109.33
C GLU A 478 -44.75 -41.01 -107.98
N SER A 479 -45.69 -40.08 -107.80
CA SER A 479 -46.00 -39.48 -106.50
C SER A 479 -46.58 -40.50 -105.50
N ALA A 480 -47.27 -41.53 -105.98
CA ALA A 480 -47.66 -42.67 -105.15
C ALA A 480 -46.45 -43.54 -104.76
N SER A 481 -45.39 -43.60 -105.58
CA SER A 481 -44.10 -44.16 -105.14
C SER A 481 -43.38 -43.25 -104.14
N ASP A 482 -43.51 -41.93 -104.24
CA ASP A 482 -43.03 -40.99 -103.21
C ASP A 482 -43.81 -41.15 -101.89
N ILE A 483 -45.10 -41.51 -101.93
CA ILE A 483 -45.89 -41.87 -100.73
C ILE A 483 -45.27 -43.10 -100.04
N HIS A 484 -44.69 -44.05 -100.77
CA HIS A 484 -43.97 -45.17 -100.16
C HIS A 484 -42.66 -44.71 -99.50
N SER A 485 -41.92 -43.77 -100.10
CA SER A 485 -40.73 -43.16 -99.49
C SER A 485 -41.10 -42.38 -98.22
N LEU A 486 -42.11 -41.51 -98.29
CA LEU A 486 -42.60 -40.75 -97.13
C LEU A 486 -43.15 -41.66 -96.04
N ARG A 487 -43.79 -42.77 -96.39
CA ARG A 487 -44.23 -43.78 -95.40
C ARG A 487 -43.04 -44.46 -94.73
N ALA A 488 -41.98 -44.75 -95.47
CA ALA A 488 -40.74 -45.29 -94.92
C ALA A 488 -40.06 -44.26 -94.00
N ASP A 489 -40.04 -42.98 -94.39
CA ASP A 489 -39.51 -41.90 -93.56
C ASP A 489 -40.33 -41.70 -92.28
N VAL A 490 -41.67 -41.75 -92.37
CA VAL A 490 -42.56 -41.70 -91.20
C VAL A 490 -42.34 -42.90 -90.29
N GLN A 491 -42.14 -44.10 -90.82
CA GLN A 491 -41.77 -45.28 -90.03
C GLN A 491 -40.38 -45.14 -89.39
N SER A 492 -39.41 -44.57 -90.10
CA SER A 492 -38.08 -44.27 -89.57
C SER A 492 -38.16 -43.26 -88.41
N VAL A 493 -38.87 -42.15 -88.59
CA VAL A 493 -39.09 -41.14 -87.54
C VAL A 493 -39.88 -41.72 -86.37
N SER A 494 -40.88 -42.57 -86.63
CA SER A 494 -41.62 -43.28 -85.57
C SER A 494 -40.71 -44.21 -84.77
N SER A 495 -39.79 -44.92 -85.43
CA SER A 495 -38.80 -45.77 -84.75
C SER A 495 -37.79 -44.95 -83.91
N ILE A 496 -37.38 -43.77 -84.40
CA ILE A 496 -36.52 -42.84 -83.68
C ILE A 496 -37.25 -42.27 -82.46
N LEU A 497 -38.53 -41.90 -82.63
CA LEU A 497 -39.37 -41.40 -81.54
C LEU A 497 -39.55 -42.47 -80.46
N ASP A 498 -39.85 -43.71 -80.83
CA ASP A 498 -40.01 -44.82 -79.89
C ASP A 498 -38.72 -45.10 -79.12
N ARG A 499 -37.56 -45.01 -79.80
CA ARG A 499 -36.24 -45.08 -79.15
C ARG A 499 -36.01 -43.92 -78.18
N LYS A 500 -36.42 -42.71 -78.53
CA LYS A 500 -36.29 -41.53 -77.65
C LYS A 500 -37.21 -41.58 -76.44
N VAL A 501 -38.41 -42.12 -76.59
CA VAL A 501 -39.31 -42.40 -75.46
C VAL A 501 -38.66 -43.39 -74.50
N LYS A 502 -38.09 -44.50 -75.00
CA LYS A 502 -37.35 -45.47 -74.18
C LYS A 502 -36.15 -44.87 -73.45
N GLU A 503 -35.41 -43.95 -74.09
CA GLU A 503 -34.32 -43.21 -73.44
C GLU A 503 -34.84 -42.29 -72.33
N CYS A 504 -35.94 -41.57 -72.56
CA CYS A 504 -36.59 -40.74 -71.54
C CYS A 504 -37.06 -41.57 -70.35
N ASP A 505 -37.66 -42.73 -70.58
CA ASP A 505 -38.08 -43.64 -69.52
C ASP A 505 -36.88 -44.14 -68.71
N ALA A 506 -35.78 -44.50 -69.38
CA ALA A 506 -34.54 -44.90 -68.71
C ALA A 506 -33.93 -43.75 -67.88
N PHE A 507 -33.96 -42.50 -68.39
CA PHE A 507 -33.53 -41.33 -67.63
C PHE A 507 -34.43 -41.04 -66.44
N SER A 508 -35.75 -41.22 -66.59
CA SER A 508 -36.73 -41.07 -65.51
C SER A 508 -36.47 -42.07 -64.38
N VAL A 509 -36.28 -43.35 -64.72
CA VAL A 509 -35.92 -44.40 -63.74
C VAL A 509 -34.59 -44.10 -63.04
N ARG A 510 -33.59 -43.62 -63.78
CA ARG A 510 -32.29 -43.22 -63.21
C ARG A 510 -32.41 -41.98 -62.31
N SER A 511 -33.26 -41.02 -62.67
CA SER A 511 -33.52 -39.84 -61.84
C SER A 511 -34.24 -40.23 -60.54
N ALA A 512 -35.20 -41.15 -60.62
CA ALA A 512 -35.91 -41.66 -59.45
C ALA A 512 -34.97 -42.42 -58.50
N SER A 513 -34.03 -43.21 -59.03
CA SER A 513 -33.03 -43.89 -58.19
C SER A 513 -32.04 -42.91 -57.55
N GLN A 514 -31.66 -41.85 -58.25
CA GLN A 514 -30.83 -40.78 -57.69
C GLN A 514 -31.55 -40.00 -56.59
N LEU A 515 -32.85 -39.73 -56.74
CA LEU A 515 -33.65 -39.09 -55.69
C LEU A 515 -33.76 -39.97 -54.44
N ALA A 516 -34.00 -41.28 -54.61
CA ALA A 516 -34.02 -42.22 -53.48
C ALA A 516 -32.67 -42.28 -52.75
N GLU A 517 -31.56 -42.19 -53.48
CA GLU A 517 -30.22 -42.13 -52.88
C GLU A 517 -29.96 -40.81 -52.13
N ILE A 518 -30.45 -39.68 -52.67
CA ILE A 518 -30.39 -38.38 -51.98
C ILE A 518 -31.20 -38.43 -50.68
N GLU A 519 -32.41 -38.99 -50.69
CA GLU A 519 -33.23 -39.17 -49.49
C GLU A 519 -32.53 -40.06 -48.46
N ARG A 520 -31.90 -41.15 -48.89
CA ARG A 520 -31.09 -42.02 -48.03
C ARG A 520 -29.91 -41.28 -47.39
N LEU A 521 -29.19 -40.46 -48.18
CA LEU A 521 -28.06 -39.66 -47.69
C LEU A 521 -28.50 -38.56 -46.72
N LEU A 522 -29.67 -37.94 -46.95
CA LEU A 522 -30.26 -36.99 -46.00
C LEU A 522 -30.59 -37.65 -44.67
N GLY A 523 -31.08 -38.90 -44.68
CA GLY A 523 -31.27 -39.70 -43.48
C GLY A 523 -29.96 -39.91 -42.70
N VAL A 524 -28.91 -40.37 -43.38
CA VAL A 524 -27.59 -40.57 -42.76
C VAL A 524 -27.01 -39.26 -42.19
N PHE A 525 -27.22 -38.13 -42.86
CA PHE A 525 -26.80 -36.83 -42.35
C PHE A 525 -27.54 -36.42 -41.08
N GLN A 526 -28.83 -36.75 -41.00
CA GLN A 526 -29.64 -36.50 -39.81
C GLN A 526 -29.17 -37.36 -38.62
N ASP A 527 -28.92 -38.66 -38.84
CA ASP A 527 -28.36 -39.56 -37.83
C ASP A 527 -26.98 -39.08 -37.31
N LEU A 528 -26.12 -38.61 -38.22
CA LEU A 528 -24.81 -38.03 -37.86
C LEU A 528 -24.94 -36.75 -37.03
N ARG A 529 -25.95 -35.91 -37.32
CA ARG A 529 -26.22 -34.69 -36.56
C ARG A 529 -26.68 -35.00 -35.15
N GLU A 530 -27.51 -36.04 -35.00
CA GLU A 530 -27.96 -36.54 -33.70
C GLU A 530 -26.76 -37.12 -32.91
N SER A 531 -25.90 -37.91 -33.56
CA SER A 531 -24.65 -38.40 -32.95
C SER A 531 -23.71 -37.27 -32.51
N GLU A 532 -23.59 -36.18 -33.29
CA GLU A 532 -22.79 -35.01 -32.91
C GLU A 532 -23.35 -34.33 -31.65
N GLN A 533 -24.68 -34.23 -31.54
CA GLN A 533 -25.35 -33.66 -30.37
C GLN A 533 -25.13 -34.52 -29.13
N ASP A 534 -25.22 -35.85 -29.26
CA ASP A 534 -24.91 -36.80 -28.18
C ASP A 534 -23.44 -36.72 -27.75
N LEU A 535 -22.51 -36.60 -28.71
CA LEU A 535 -21.08 -36.42 -28.40
C LEU A 535 -20.82 -35.10 -27.66
N LYS A 536 -21.48 -34.01 -28.07
CA LYS A 536 -21.40 -32.72 -27.36
C LYS A 536 -21.96 -32.83 -25.94
N LEU A 537 -23.06 -33.56 -25.76
CA LEU A 537 -23.63 -33.81 -24.43
C LEU A 537 -22.65 -34.61 -23.57
N MET A 538 -22.01 -35.65 -24.10
CA MET A 538 -20.97 -36.39 -23.39
C MET A 538 -19.77 -35.50 -23.03
N LEU A 539 -19.30 -34.64 -23.93
CA LEU A 539 -18.23 -33.70 -23.63
C LEU A 539 -18.61 -32.69 -22.54
N GLU A 540 -19.85 -32.23 -22.53
CA GLU A 540 -20.38 -31.35 -21.48
C GLU A 540 -20.52 -32.10 -20.14
N MET A 541 -20.94 -33.37 -20.16
CA MET A 541 -20.92 -34.24 -18.98
C MET A 541 -19.51 -34.44 -18.45
N PHE A 542 -18.52 -34.76 -19.29
CA PHE A 542 -17.11 -34.85 -18.87
C PHE A 542 -16.56 -33.52 -18.36
N ARG A 543 -16.99 -32.39 -18.91
CA ARG A 543 -16.63 -31.06 -18.41
C ARG A 543 -17.24 -30.78 -17.03
N ARG A 544 -18.46 -31.24 -16.78
CA ARG A 544 -19.15 -31.15 -15.48
C ARG A 544 -18.67 -32.19 -14.48
N GLU A 545 -18.16 -33.33 -14.92
CA GLU A 545 -17.55 -34.36 -14.07
C GLU A 545 -16.07 -34.06 -13.82
N SER A 546 -15.44 -33.22 -14.64
CA SER A 546 -14.17 -32.53 -14.31
C SER A 546 -14.34 -31.41 -13.28
N ILE A 547 -15.23 -31.59 -12.30
CA ILE A 547 -15.11 -30.98 -10.97
C ILE A 547 -13.91 -31.65 -10.28
N ASP A 548 -12.75 -31.47 -10.89
CA ASP A 548 -11.42 -31.58 -10.31
C ASP A 548 -10.69 -30.25 -10.59
N SER A 549 -11.41 -29.19 -10.98
CA SER A 549 -10.89 -27.83 -10.99
C SER A 549 -11.10 -27.13 -9.64
N ARG A 550 -12.16 -27.47 -8.89
CA ARG A 550 -12.39 -26.89 -7.56
C ARG A 550 -11.38 -27.48 -6.57
N ASP A 551 -11.28 -28.81 -6.52
CA ASP A 551 -10.36 -29.50 -5.62
C ASP A 551 -8.89 -29.25 -5.98
N VAL A 552 -8.51 -29.18 -7.26
CA VAL A 552 -7.15 -28.79 -7.67
C VAL A 552 -6.86 -27.32 -7.39
N MET A 553 -7.84 -26.42 -7.52
CA MET A 553 -7.67 -25.00 -7.19
C MET A 553 -7.56 -24.81 -5.67
N ASP A 554 -8.40 -25.49 -4.88
CA ASP A 554 -8.37 -25.48 -3.42
C ASP A 554 -7.08 -26.14 -2.89
N ALA A 555 -6.59 -27.19 -3.56
CA ALA A 555 -5.29 -27.81 -3.27
C ALA A 555 -4.11 -26.89 -3.62
N ARG A 556 -4.16 -26.19 -4.76
CA ARG A 556 -3.14 -25.18 -5.12
C ARG A 556 -3.17 -23.99 -4.15
N GLU A 557 -4.35 -23.54 -3.73
CA GLU A 557 -4.48 -22.45 -2.76
C GLU A 557 -4.04 -22.88 -1.36
N ALA A 558 -4.26 -24.14 -0.98
CA ALA A 558 -3.67 -24.73 0.22
C ALA A 558 -2.14 -24.84 0.12
N GLU A 559 -1.60 -25.21 -1.05
CA GLU A 559 -0.16 -25.25 -1.32
C GLU A 559 0.47 -23.86 -1.24
N TYR A 560 -0.15 -22.83 -1.83
CA TYR A 560 0.34 -21.45 -1.72
C TYR A 560 0.32 -20.95 -0.27
N ARG A 561 -0.73 -21.27 0.50
CA ARG A 561 -0.78 -20.95 1.94
C ARG A 561 0.33 -21.67 2.72
N ALA A 562 0.58 -22.94 2.44
CA ALA A 562 1.66 -23.70 3.05
C ALA A 562 3.04 -23.12 2.70
N TRP A 563 3.28 -22.75 1.43
CA TRP A 563 4.51 -22.10 1.00
C TRP A 563 4.73 -20.74 1.66
N ALA A 564 3.69 -19.93 1.82
CA ALA A 564 3.77 -18.66 2.55
C ALA A 564 4.15 -18.88 4.02
N HIS A 565 3.58 -19.90 4.68
CA HIS A 565 3.96 -20.28 6.04
C HIS A 565 5.41 -20.76 6.13
N VAL A 566 5.86 -21.60 5.19
CA VAL A 566 7.26 -22.06 5.13
C VAL A 566 8.21 -20.89 4.91
N GLN A 567 7.88 -19.95 4.02
CA GLN A 567 8.73 -18.79 3.76
C GLN A 567 8.78 -17.82 4.96
N SER A 568 7.67 -17.65 5.67
CA SER A 568 7.61 -16.90 6.94
C SER A 568 8.41 -17.59 8.05
N LEU A 569 8.32 -18.92 8.16
CA LEU A 569 9.15 -19.70 9.05
C LEU A 569 10.63 -19.60 8.67
N LYS A 570 10.95 -19.61 7.37
CA LYS A 570 12.32 -19.47 6.86
C LYS A 570 12.92 -18.09 7.11
N SER A 571 12.13 -17.02 7.06
CA SER A 571 12.61 -15.67 7.43
C SER A 571 12.70 -15.47 8.94
N SER A 572 11.84 -16.13 9.72
CA SER A 572 11.91 -16.16 11.19
C SER A 572 13.08 -17.01 11.71
N LEU A 573 13.36 -18.11 11.02
CA LEU A 573 14.51 -19.00 11.16
C LEU A 573 15.64 -18.58 10.21
N ASP A 574 15.69 -17.31 9.83
CA ASP A 574 16.85 -16.79 9.12
C ASP A 574 18.03 -16.88 10.09
N GLU A 575 19.02 -17.67 9.68
CA GLU A 575 20.17 -18.06 10.49
C GLU A 575 20.89 -16.83 11.03
N HIS A 576 20.92 -15.74 10.26
CA HIS A 576 21.50 -14.47 10.67
C HIS A 576 20.74 -13.78 11.81
N ASN A 577 19.41 -13.84 11.84
CA ASN A 577 18.60 -13.28 12.92
C ASN A 577 18.70 -14.11 14.20
N LEU A 578 18.83 -15.43 14.07
CA LEU A 578 19.06 -16.33 15.20
C LEU A 578 20.46 -16.12 15.79
N GLU A 579 21.47 -16.04 14.93
CA GLU A 579 22.86 -15.77 15.30
C GLU A 579 22.98 -14.40 15.99
N LEU A 580 22.29 -13.37 15.52
CA LEU A 580 22.28 -12.05 16.16
C LEU A 580 21.63 -12.10 17.55
N ARG A 581 20.56 -12.88 17.75
CA ARG A 581 19.92 -13.06 19.06
C ARG A 581 20.83 -13.81 20.03
N VAL A 582 21.48 -14.89 19.57
CA VAL A 582 22.45 -15.65 20.37
C VAL A 582 23.64 -14.78 20.73
N LYS A 583 24.17 -14.00 19.79
CA LYS A 583 25.28 -13.06 20.06
C LYS A 583 24.90 -12.02 21.10
N LYS A 584 23.71 -11.41 21.00
CA LYS A 584 23.21 -10.47 22.01
C LYS A 584 23.02 -11.11 23.38
N ALA A 585 22.52 -12.35 23.44
CA ALA A 585 22.38 -13.10 24.68
C ALA A 585 23.74 -13.40 25.32
N ASN A 586 24.71 -13.87 24.53
CA ASN A 586 26.08 -14.14 24.99
C ASN A 586 26.80 -12.87 25.45
N GLU A 587 26.61 -11.74 24.75
CA GLU A 587 27.15 -10.44 25.17
C GLU A 587 26.52 -9.95 26.49
N ALA A 588 25.22 -10.18 26.70
CA ALA A 588 24.53 -9.85 27.95
C ALA A 588 24.99 -10.75 29.10
N GLU A 589 25.17 -12.05 28.84
CA GLU A 589 25.70 -13.02 29.81
C GLU A 589 27.13 -12.67 30.21
N ALA A 590 28.01 -12.36 29.24
CA ALA A 590 29.38 -11.95 29.51
C ALA A 590 29.44 -10.69 30.39
N ARG A 591 28.57 -9.70 30.14
CA ARG A 591 28.44 -8.51 30.99
C ARG A 591 27.95 -8.85 32.40
N SER A 592 27.06 -9.82 32.53
CA SER A 592 26.58 -10.31 33.83
C SER A 592 27.70 -11.01 34.60
N GLN A 593 28.41 -11.93 33.96
CA GLN A 593 29.55 -12.64 34.54
C GLN A 593 30.67 -11.68 34.95
N GLN A 594 30.97 -10.66 34.14
CA GLN A 594 31.95 -9.63 34.50
C GLN A 594 31.53 -8.85 35.77
N LYS A 595 30.25 -8.48 35.89
CA LYS A 595 29.72 -7.82 37.09
C LYS A 595 29.79 -8.72 38.31
N LEU A 596 29.49 -10.01 38.13
CA LEU A 596 29.56 -11.00 39.20
C LEU A 596 31.01 -11.18 39.68
N ALA A 597 31.97 -11.33 38.77
CA ALA A 597 33.39 -11.43 39.10
C ALA A 597 33.92 -10.16 39.80
N ALA A 598 33.47 -8.97 39.38
CA ALA A 598 33.82 -7.72 40.06
C ALA A 598 33.26 -7.67 41.48
N GLY A 599 32.00 -8.10 41.68
CA GLY A 599 31.38 -8.21 43.01
C GLY A 599 32.07 -9.25 43.90
N GLU A 600 32.47 -10.39 43.34
CA GLU A 600 33.23 -11.42 44.07
C GLU A 600 34.61 -10.90 44.50
N ALA A 601 35.29 -10.12 43.65
CA ALA A 601 36.56 -9.48 43.99
C ALA A 601 36.40 -8.45 45.12
N GLU A 602 35.33 -7.65 45.10
CA GLU A 602 35.03 -6.70 46.19
C GLU A 602 34.71 -7.42 47.50
N ILE A 603 33.94 -8.51 47.46
CA ILE A 603 33.67 -9.36 48.63
C ILE A 603 34.98 -9.95 49.17
N ALA A 604 35.89 -10.40 48.30
CA ALA A 604 37.19 -10.93 48.72
C ALA A 604 38.06 -9.85 49.40
N ASP A 605 38.11 -8.64 48.87
CA ASP A 605 38.81 -7.50 49.48
C ASP A 605 38.22 -7.13 50.84
N MET A 606 36.89 -7.08 50.95
CA MET A 606 36.20 -6.81 52.23
C MET A 606 36.45 -7.92 53.26
N ARG A 607 36.50 -9.19 52.84
CA ARG A 607 36.88 -10.31 53.71
C ARG A 607 38.31 -10.18 54.20
N GLN A 608 39.25 -9.79 53.33
CA GLN A 608 40.64 -9.57 53.72
C GLN A 608 40.77 -8.41 54.73
N LYS A 609 40.12 -7.28 54.48
CA LYS A 609 40.08 -6.13 55.42
C LYS A 609 39.50 -6.50 56.78
N LEU A 610 38.45 -7.33 56.79
CA LEU A 610 37.85 -7.82 58.03
C LEU A 610 38.87 -8.69 58.81
N GLU A 611 39.58 -9.57 58.12
CA GLU A 611 40.57 -10.44 58.77
C GLU A 611 41.78 -9.65 59.28
N ASP A 612 42.24 -8.65 58.53
CA ASP A 612 43.29 -7.73 58.99
C ASP A 612 42.83 -6.91 60.21
N SER A 613 41.55 -6.49 60.25
CA SER A 613 40.95 -5.82 61.40
C SER A 613 40.88 -6.75 62.63
N LYS A 614 40.48 -8.01 62.43
CA LYS A 614 40.48 -9.01 63.51
C LYS A 614 41.88 -9.26 64.06
N ARG A 615 42.90 -9.39 63.20
CA ARG A 615 44.30 -9.54 63.67
C ARG A 615 44.73 -8.35 64.52
N LYS A 616 44.47 -7.12 64.06
CA LYS A 616 44.74 -5.90 64.84
C LYS A 616 44.00 -5.88 66.19
N MET A 617 42.75 -6.35 66.22
CA MET A 617 41.98 -6.46 67.45
C MET A 617 42.58 -7.50 68.42
N CYS A 618 43.07 -8.64 67.90
CA CYS A 618 43.80 -9.62 68.70
C CYS A 618 45.09 -9.01 69.27
N ASP A 619 45.90 -8.34 68.44
CA ASP A 619 47.14 -7.68 68.88
C ASP A 619 46.87 -6.65 69.99
N LEU A 620 45.84 -5.81 69.82
CA LEU A 620 45.41 -4.85 70.83
C LEU A 620 44.91 -5.52 72.11
N SER A 621 44.19 -6.64 72.00
CA SER A 621 43.72 -7.42 73.15
C SER A 621 44.91 -8.00 73.94
N ASP A 622 45.93 -8.50 73.25
CA ASP A 622 47.13 -9.03 73.89
C ASP A 622 47.98 -7.94 74.54
N ILE A 623 48.12 -6.77 73.90
CA ILE A 623 48.73 -5.58 74.52
C ILE A 623 47.95 -5.19 75.78
N LEU A 624 46.62 -5.18 75.73
CA LEU A 624 45.77 -4.83 76.87
C LEU A 624 45.92 -5.84 78.02
N LYS A 625 45.93 -7.15 77.74
CA LYS A 625 46.20 -8.19 78.75
C LYS A 625 47.59 -8.04 79.36
N SER A 626 48.62 -7.77 78.54
CA SER A 626 49.98 -7.51 79.03
C SER A 626 50.03 -6.29 79.94
N LYS A 627 49.31 -5.21 79.59
CA LYS A 627 49.22 -4.01 80.43
C LYS A 627 48.44 -4.27 81.71
N ASN A 628 47.37 -5.06 81.66
CA ASN A 628 46.64 -5.45 82.85
C ASN A 628 47.51 -6.26 83.81
N LYS A 629 48.30 -7.22 83.27
CA LYS A 629 49.27 -7.98 84.07
C LYS A 629 50.37 -7.09 84.67
N GLN A 630 50.85 -6.09 83.93
CA GLN A 630 51.76 -5.08 84.49
C GLN A 630 51.11 -4.30 85.63
N ASN A 631 49.85 -3.89 85.47
CA ASN A 631 49.10 -3.19 86.52
C ASN A 631 48.85 -4.08 87.75
N GLU A 632 48.54 -5.36 87.56
CA GLU A 632 48.42 -6.34 88.65
C GLU A 632 49.75 -6.48 89.40
N ASN A 633 50.87 -6.57 88.69
CA ASN A 633 52.19 -6.60 89.32
C ASN A 633 52.47 -5.31 90.11
N TYR A 634 52.14 -4.13 89.56
CA TYR A 634 52.28 -2.86 90.28
C TYR A 634 51.37 -2.81 91.51
N LEU A 635 50.14 -3.33 91.43
CA LEU A 635 49.23 -3.44 92.56
C LEU A 635 49.82 -4.34 93.65
N SER A 636 50.38 -5.50 93.30
CA SER A 636 51.06 -6.39 94.25
C SER A 636 52.31 -5.76 94.86
N GLU A 637 53.07 -4.96 94.09
CA GLU A 637 54.21 -4.21 94.61
C GLU A 637 53.75 -3.12 95.59
N ILE A 638 52.69 -2.39 95.26
CA ILE A 638 52.06 -1.40 96.16
C ILE A 638 51.56 -2.07 97.44
N GLU A 639 50.90 -3.22 97.33
CA GLU A 639 50.41 -4.00 98.48
C GLU A 639 51.57 -4.49 99.35
N SER A 640 52.65 -4.98 98.75
CA SER A 640 53.87 -5.38 99.46
C SER A 640 54.56 -4.21 100.15
N ILE A 641 54.62 -3.03 99.51
CA ILE A 641 55.16 -1.81 100.12
C ILE A 641 54.25 -1.35 101.27
N GLY A 642 52.93 -1.43 101.09
CA GLY A 642 51.95 -1.14 102.13
C GLY A 642 52.15 -2.01 103.37
N GLN A 643 52.28 -3.33 103.19
CA GLN A 643 52.54 -4.26 104.28
C GLN A 643 53.87 -3.98 104.99
N ALA A 644 54.94 -3.69 104.24
CA ALA A 644 56.23 -3.34 104.83
C ALA A 644 56.17 -2.01 105.63
N TYR A 645 55.38 -1.06 105.16
CA TYR A 645 55.13 0.20 105.88
C TYR A 645 54.33 -0.03 107.17
N ASP A 646 53.30 -0.87 107.13
CA ASP A 646 52.50 -1.24 108.31
C ASP A 646 53.35 -1.99 109.36
N ASP A 647 54.21 -2.91 108.93
CA ASP A 647 55.16 -3.62 109.80
C ASP A 647 56.16 -2.65 110.45
N MET A 648 56.72 -1.72 109.66
CA MET A 648 57.62 -0.68 110.16
C MET A 648 56.91 0.28 111.12
N GLN A 649 55.65 0.64 110.84
CA GLN A 649 54.83 1.46 111.73
C GLN A 649 54.55 0.74 113.05
N THR A 650 54.29 -0.57 112.99
CA THR A 650 54.11 -1.42 114.18
C THR A 650 55.42 -1.50 114.99
N GLN A 651 56.57 -1.65 114.33
CA GLN A 651 57.87 -1.61 114.98
C GLN A 651 58.16 -0.25 115.64
N ASN A 652 57.84 0.86 114.95
CA ASN A 652 57.96 2.20 115.49
C ASN A 652 57.03 2.41 116.71
N GLN A 653 55.79 1.91 116.67
CA GLN A 653 54.88 1.92 117.81
C GLN A 653 55.47 1.14 119.00
N HIS A 654 56.03 -0.04 118.76
CA HIS A 654 56.68 -0.85 119.80
C HIS A 654 57.90 -0.13 120.41
N LEU A 655 58.74 0.51 119.59
CA LEU A 655 59.86 1.34 120.08
C LEU A 655 59.36 2.54 120.89
N LEU A 656 58.30 3.21 120.45
CA LEU A 656 57.68 4.31 121.18
C LEU A 656 57.16 3.85 122.54
N GLN A 657 56.57 2.66 122.60
CA GLN A 657 56.08 2.05 123.83
C GLN A 657 57.25 1.67 124.75
N GLN A 658 58.34 1.11 124.24
CA GLN A 658 59.56 0.88 125.02
C GLN A 658 60.17 2.18 125.58
N ILE A 659 60.20 3.26 124.79
CA ILE A 659 60.65 4.58 125.26
C ILE A 659 59.73 5.08 126.38
N THR A 660 58.41 4.97 126.20
CA THR A 660 57.41 5.39 127.19
C THR A 660 57.53 4.57 128.48
N GLU A 661 57.69 3.25 128.40
CA GLU A 661 57.92 2.38 129.57
C GLU A 661 59.21 2.74 130.28
N ARG A 662 60.28 3.00 129.54
CA ARG A 662 61.59 3.38 130.09
C ARG A 662 61.54 4.78 130.72
N ASP A 663 60.77 5.71 130.15
CA ASP A 663 60.51 7.02 130.72
C ASP A 663 59.61 6.92 131.96
N ASP A 664 58.63 6.02 131.99
CA ASP A 664 57.84 5.67 133.19
C ASP A 664 58.72 5.05 134.30
N TYR A 665 59.70 4.20 133.94
CA TYR A 665 60.71 3.72 134.87
C TYR A 665 61.57 4.88 135.40
N ASN A 666 62.00 5.80 134.55
CA ASN A 666 62.76 7.00 134.96
C ASN A 666 61.94 7.92 135.86
N ILE A 667 60.64 8.11 135.57
CA ILE A 667 59.73 8.90 136.41
C ILE A 667 59.52 8.21 137.77
N LYS A 668 59.33 6.89 137.81
CA LYS A 668 59.26 6.14 139.08
C LYS A 668 60.57 6.22 139.86
N PHE A 669 61.72 6.20 139.19
CA PHE A 669 63.02 6.39 139.85
C PHE A 669 63.17 7.82 140.39
N GLY A 670 62.76 8.83 139.63
CA GLY A 670 62.73 10.23 140.05
C GLY A 670 61.76 10.49 141.20
N ILE A 671 60.59 9.83 141.23
CA ILE A 671 59.64 9.92 142.35
C ILE A 671 60.21 9.21 143.60
N VAL A 672 60.94 8.11 143.46
CA VAL A 672 61.65 7.48 144.58
C VAL A 672 62.79 8.38 145.10
N GLU A 673 63.50 9.09 144.23
CA GLU A 673 64.57 10.02 144.59
C GLU A 673 64.03 11.32 145.25
N VAL A 674 62.86 11.80 144.79
CA VAL A 674 62.13 12.93 145.40
C VAL A 674 61.49 12.53 146.74
N LEU A 675 60.90 11.34 146.86
CA LEU A 675 60.37 10.83 148.15
C LEU A 675 61.47 10.50 149.17
N PHE A 676 62.71 10.21 148.73
CA PHE A 676 63.87 10.09 149.63
C PHE A 676 64.48 11.44 150.02
N SER A 677 64.20 12.51 149.26
CA SER A 677 64.66 13.87 149.53
C SER A 677 63.68 14.66 150.40
N GLU A 678 62.36 14.48 150.23
CA GLU A 678 61.32 15.13 151.06
C GLU A 678 61.18 14.54 152.48
N ARG A 679 61.84 13.43 152.81
CA ARG A 679 61.94 12.92 154.20
C ARG A 679 63.16 13.46 154.96
N ARG A 680 64.02 14.28 154.34
CA ARG A 680 65.23 14.86 154.97
C ARG A 680 65.14 16.34 155.35
N GLU A 681 64.21 17.11 154.81
CA GLU A 681 64.08 18.56 155.11
C GLU A 681 62.88 18.91 156.03
N GLY A 682 62.61 18.02 156.98
CA GLY A 682 61.76 18.28 158.14
C GLY A 682 62.59 18.44 159.41
N LYS A 683 63.60 19.33 159.42
CA LYS A 683 64.23 19.87 160.64
C LYS A 683 65.17 21.02 160.28
N MET A 684 64.81 22.18 160.84
CA MET A 684 65.51 23.47 160.88
C MET A 684 65.22 24.44 159.74
N VAL A 685 64.58 25.60 159.93
CA VAL A 685 63.87 26.30 161.02
C VAL A 685 63.09 27.38 160.22
N GLY A 686 61.76 27.40 160.18
CA GLY A 686 60.94 28.23 161.08
C GLY A 686 61.06 29.75 160.83
N VAL A 687 59.92 30.39 160.49
CA VAL A 687 59.60 31.84 160.65
C VAL A 687 60.10 32.72 159.47
N MET A 688 59.30 33.46 158.68
CA MET A 688 58.02 34.14 158.90
C MET A 688 57.30 34.44 157.56
N ARG A 689 55.98 34.18 157.55
CA ARG A 689 54.91 34.50 156.58
C ARG A 689 54.77 33.68 155.29
#